data_AF-A0A3S0BVF6-F1
#
_entry.id   AF-A0A3S0BVF6-F1
#
_cell.length_a   1.000
_cell.length_b   1.000
_cell.length_c   1.000
_cell.angle_alpha   90.00
_cell.angle_beta   90.00
_cell.angle_gamma   90.00
#
_symmetry.space_group_name_H-M   'P 1'
#
loop_
_entity.id
_entity.type
_entity.pdbx_description
1 polymer ?
#
loop_
_entity_poly.entity_id
_entity_poly.type
_entity_poly.pdbx_seq_one_letter_code
_entity_poly.pdbx_strand_id
1 'polypeptide(L)'
;MSTATHAAASSREQLLHNLYEAAELEHNLMCTYLYAAFSLKRGEAEGLTAAEAEATERWRREITAVAVEEMGHLVAVWNITAALGGAPRLGRGNFPLDPGYLPARVVVKLAPFNDATLQHFIYLERPEGSEEPDGEGFAAERLFTRSASAPRVTPMASDYDTVGHFYATLGIELTAFVEAHGEAASFCGDRGLQLGPEELQLGGARRVLCSKTALAALDAIVRQGEGAPSDTAQSHYQRFSAIRRELQALRAARPGFEPAWPAATNPVLRRPPRPEGRVWLEDPAAVATVDLANASYGLMLRLLAQAYLQPGPSPEKSLTVDLAIGLMRAFTPLAEHAARLPAGPSHPGCHAGVSFTALRDAAGFPPGAGARRFTRERLAQLADAAAALHAGLGTDATGRAARQLQSLRERAERGLDLTAPAPTPSATPASPPASPPPAPPTTVVDGIEVVQGSALELRFEAKRCIHARFCVTGAPRVFLANVQGPWIHPDAMPVERLVDIAHACPSGAIQYRRKDDAADEAPPPVNLLSVREAGPYALRGALTLRGQPIGTRATLCRCGASKNKPFCDGSHHDIHFAATGEPETGLLGLPTDMPAVRDGRVEIEPEPNGPLQVRGPLEVISGTGRMVCRVGQARLCRCGGSQTKPFCDGSHARNGFSAD
;
A
#
# COMPACT_ATOMS: atom_id res chain seq x y z
N MET A 1 31.68 17.48 38.94
CA MET A 1 31.57 17.01 37.54
C MET A 1 30.74 15.73 37.56
N SER A 2 29.42 15.86 37.38
CA SER A 2 28.50 14.73 37.34
C SER A 2 28.49 14.19 35.92
N THR A 3 28.95 12.97 35.73
CA THR A 3 28.91 12.25 34.46
C THR A 3 27.47 12.06 34.06
N ALA A 4 27.03 12.79 33.03
CA ALA A 4 25.77 12.51 32.35
C ALA A 4 25.79 11.05 31.88
N THR A 5 24.94 10.23 32.49
CA THR A 5 24.56 8.93 31.95
C THR A 5 23.93 9.20 30.59
N HIS A 6 24.73 9.09 29.52
CA HIS A 6 24.20 8.91 28.18
C HIS A 6 23.27 7.69 28.25
N ALA A 7 21.95 7.90 28.15
CA ALA A 7 21.08 6.84 27.67
C ALA A 7 21.70 6.40 26.34
N ALA A 8 22.23 5.17 26.29
CA ALA A 8 22.87 4.68 25.09
C ALA A 8 21.85 4.79 23.95
N ALA A 9 22.21 5.46 22.86
CA ALA A 9 21.34 5.56 21.68
C ALA A 9 20.88 4.15 21.29
N SER A 10 19.59 3.98 21.01
CA SER A 10 19.01 2.67 20.66
C SER A 10 19.82 2.03 19.55
N SER A 11 20.24 0.77 19.73
CA SER A 11 21.00 0.06 18.71
C SER A 11 20.10 -0.25 17.50
N ARG A 12 20.71 -0.49 16.32
CA ARG A 12 19.95 -0.95 15.15
C ARG A 12 19.17 -2.23 15.45
N GLU A 13 19.76 -3.16 16.18
CA GLU A 13 19.10 -4.41 16.55
C GLU A 13 17.88 -4.17 17.44
N GLN A 14 17.95 -3.21 18.37
CA GLN A 14 16.79 -2.80 19.17
C GLN A 14 15.68 -2.18 18.31
N LEU A 15 16.02 -1.32 17.35
CA LEU A 15 15.03 -0.75 16.43
C LEU A 15 14.37 -1.84 15.57
N LEU A 16 15.15 -2.78 15.03
CA LEU A 16 14.62 -3.89 14.26
C LEU A 16 13.74 -4.80 15.11
N HIS A 17 14.14 -5.07 16.36
CA HIS A 17 13.33 -5.81 17.32
C HIS A 17 11.95 -5.16 17.53
N ASN A 18 11.92 -3.86 17.79
CA ASN A 18 10.67 -3.11 17.98
C ASN A 18 9.82 -3.06 16.69
N LEU A 19 10.45 -2.96 15.51
CA LEU A 19 9.74 -3.04 14.23
C LEU A 19 9.16 -4.43 13.95
N TYR A 20 9.83 -5.51 14.36
CA TYR A 20 9.26 -6.86 14.27
C TYR A 20 8.03 -7.00 15.17
N GLU A 21 8.09 -6.50 16.41
CA GLU A 21 6.94 -6.47 17.32
C GLU A 21 5.78 -5.64 16.74
N ALA A 22 6.08 -4.46 16.17
CA ALA A 22 5.08 -3.63 15.49
C ALA A 22 4.38 -4.37 14.36
N ALA A 23 5.13 -5.03 13.48
CA ALA A 23 4.54 -5.78 12.38
C ALA A 23 3.72 -6.98 12.86
N GLU A 24 4.15 -7.66 13.92
CA GLU A 24 3.37 -8.74 14.51
C GLU A 24 2.09 -8.23 15.16
N LEU A 25 2.13 -7.07 15.83
CA LEU A 25 0.95 -6.40 16.37
C LEU A 25 -0.08 -6.12 15.27
N GLU A 26 0.29 -5.40 14.20
CA GLU A 26 -0.65 -5.07 13.11
C GLU A 26 -1.24 -6.33 12.46
N HIS A 27 -0.38 -7.33 12.23
CA HIS A 27 -0.82 -8.58 11.65
C HIS A 27 -1.82 -9.32 12.56
N ASN A 28 -1.58 -9.32 13.87
CA ASN A 28 -2.43 -9.92 14.86
C ASN A 28 -3.80 -9.22 14.93
N LEU A 29 -3.81 -7.89 15.04
CA LEU A 29 -5.04 -7.09 15.10
C LEU A 29 -5.90 -7.27 13.84
N MET A 30 -5.26 -7.19 12.67
CA MET A 30 -5.90 -7.47 11.38
C MET A 30 -6.60 -8.84 11.36
N CYS A 31 -5.95 -9.90 11.84
CA CYS A 31 -6.54 -11.24 11.87
C CYS A 31 -7.76 -11.30 12.79
N THR A 32 -7.74 -10.62 13.94
CA THR A 32 -8.89 -10.58 14.86
C THR A 32 -10.06 -9.80 14.26
N TYR A 33 -9.80 -8.69 13.57
CA TYR A 33 -10.83 -7.88 12.91
C TYR A 33 -11.50 -8.68 11.77
N LEU A 34 -10.69 -9.33 10.93
CA LEU A 34 -11.20 -10.19 9.86
C LEU A 34 -12.01 -11.36 10.41
N TYR A 35 -11.56 -12.02 11.48
CA TYR A 35 -12.29 -13.12 12.09
C TYR A 35 -13.70 -12.70 12.55
N ALA A 36 -13.80 -11.57 13.24
CA ALA A 36 -15.08 -11.00 13.64
C ALA A 36 -15.94 -10.65 12.41
N ALA A 37 -15.37 -10.00 11.40
CA ALA A 37 -16.08 -9.67 10.16
C ALA A 37 -16.64 -10.91 9.44
N PHE A 38 -15.88 -12.01 9.39
CA PHE A 38 -16.34 -13.25 8.75
C PHE A 38 -17.48 -13.93 9.51
N SER A 39 -17.60 -13.70 10.82
CA SER A 39 -18.69 -14.26 11.63
C SER A 39 -20.02 -13.54 11.45
N LEU A 40 -20.03 -12.29 10.97
CA LEU A 40 -21.26 -11.51 10.76
C LEU A 40 -22.22 -12.22 9.81
N LYS A 41 -23.51 -12.18 10.14
CA LYS A 41 -24.58 -12.74 9.31
C LYS A 41 -24.77 -11.93 8.02
N ARG A 42 -25.33 -12.57 7.00
CA ARG A 42 -25.55 -12.02 5.66
C ARG A 42 -27.01 -12.15 5.25
N GLY A 43 -27.70 -11.01 5.23
CA GLY A 43 -29.04 -10.92 4.65
C GLY A 43 -30.14 -11.57 5.48
N GLU A 44 -31.35 -11.50 4.95
CA GLU A 44 -32.56 -11.96 5.63
C GLU A 44 -32.64 -13.48 5.78
N ALA A 45 -31.99 -14.23 4.86
CA ALA A 45 -31.93 -15.69 4.89
C ALA A 45 -31.22 -16.24 6.16
N GLU A 46 -30.39 -15.43 6.82
CA GLU A 46 -29.72 -15.79 8.07
C GLU A 46 -30.46 -15.26 9.33
N GLY A 47 -31.73 -14.87 9.18
CA GLY A 47 -32.61 -14.47 10.29
C GLY A 47 -32.52 -12.99 10.69
N LEU A 48 -32.07 -12.14 9.77
CA LEU A 48 -32.03 -10.69 9.91
C LEU A 48 -33.29 -10.06 9.31
N THR A 49 -33.72 -8.92 9.84
CA THR A 49 -34.62 -8.01 9.11
C THR A 49 -33.85 -7.27 8.02
N ALA A 50 -34.54 -6.67 7.05
CA ALA A 50 -33.90 -5.88 5.99
C ALA A 50 -32.98 -4.77 6.53
N ALA A 51 -33.40 -4.06 7.59
CA ALA A 51 -32.60 -3.00 8.20
C ALA A 51 -31.34 -3.54 8.90
N GLU A 52 -31.46 -4.67 9.61
CA GLU A 52 -30.31 -5.32 10.26
C GLU A 52 -29.36 -5.95 9.24
N ALA A 53 -29.88 -6.50 8.14
CA ALA A 53 -29.08 -7.00 7.03
C ALA A 53 -28.26 -5.87 6.40
N GLU A 54 -28.84 -4.69 6.22
CA GLU A 54 -28.13 -3.52 5.72
C GLU A 54 -27.05 -3.05 6.71
N ALA A 55 -27.38 -3.00 8.00
CA ALA A 55 -26.44 -2.60 9.05
C ALA A 55 -25.26 -3.58 9.18
N THR A 56 -25.54 -4.88 9.29
CA THR A 56 -24.49 -5.92 9.37
C THR A 56 -23.56 -5.93 8.15
N GLU A 57 -24.10 -5.72 6.94
CA GLU A 57 -23.27 -5.60 5.74
C GLU A 57 -22.45 -4.29 5.74
N ARG A 58 -22.98 -3.16 6.25
CA ARG A 58 -22.19 -1.94 6.47
C ARG A 58 -21.05 -2.20 7.46
N TRP A 59 -21.33 -2.79 8.63
CA TRP A 59 -20.32 -3.09 9.65
C TRP A 59 -19.24 -4.02 9.11
N ARG A 60 -19.63 -5.08 8.37
CA ARG A 60 -18.69 -5.99 7.72
C ARG A 60 -17.74 -5.24 6.79
N ARG A 61 -18.27 -4.33 5.96
CA ARG A 61 -17.44 -3.49 5.07
C ARG A 61 -16.50 -2.58 5.84
N GLU A 62 -16.97 -1.94 6.91
CA GLU A 62 -16.15 -1.07 7.75
C GLU A 62 -15.02 -1.83 8.45
N ILE A 63 -15.33 -2.94 9.14
CA ILE A 63 -14.31 -3.76 9.83
C ILE A 63 -13.29 -4.33 8.83
N THR A 64 -13.75 -4.76 7.65
CA THR A 64 -12.86 -5.24 6.59
C THR A 64 -11.97 -4.12 6.05
N ALA A 65 -12.49 -2.91 5.90
CA ALA A 65 -11.71 -1.77 5.45
C ALA A 65 -10.66 -1.35 6.48
N VAL A 66 -10.98 -1.36 7.78
CA VAL A 66 -9.97 -1.20 8.85
C VAL A 66 -8.89 -2.28 8.75
N ALA A 67 -9.27 -3.55 8.58
CA ALA A 67 -8.29 -4.63 8.40
C ALA A 67 -7.39 -4.43 7.15
N VAL A 68 -7.88 -3.78 6.09
CA VAL A 68 -7.06 -3.41 4.92
C VAL A 68 -6.14 -2.22 5.22
N GLU A 69 -6.55 -1.28 6.06
CA GLU A 69 -5.69 -0.22 6.59
C GLU A 69 -4.55 -0.82 7.42
N GLU A 70 -4.82 -1.83 8.25
CA GLU A 70 -3.78 -2.61 8.97
C GLU A 70 -2.81 -3.34 8.03
N MET A 71 -3.26 -3.84 6.88
CA MET A 71 -2.34 -4.36 5.85
C MET A 71 -1.40 -3.26 5.35
N GLY A 72 -1.90 -2.03 5.23
CA GLY A 72 -1.11 -0.85 4.90
C GLY A 72 -0.08 -0.52 5.98
N HIS A 73 -0.47 -0.56 7.25
CA HIS A 73 0.42 -0.36 8.39
C HIS A 73 1.55 -1.39 8.39
N LEU A 74 1.21 -2.66 8.21
CA LEU A 74 2.16 -3.76 8.11
C LEU A 74 3.19 -3.53 6.99
N VAL A 75 2.74 -3.11 5.81
CA VAL A 75 3.63 -2.78 4.68
C VAL A 75 4.54 -1.60 5.01
N ALA A 76 4.02 -0.56 5.67
CA ALA A 76 4.80 0.59 6.08
C ALA A 76 5.92 0.19 7.06
N VAL A 77 5.60 -0.60 8.10
CA VAL A 77 6.57 -1.14 9.05
C VAL A 77 7.64 -1.98 8.34
N TRP A 78 7.26 -2.81 7.37
CA TRP A 78 8.22 -3.59 6.59
C TRP A 78 9.08 -2.76 5.65
N ASN A 79 8.55 -1.69 5.08
CA ASN A 79 9.35 -0.75 4.31
C ASN A 79 10.37 -0.01 5.18
N ILE A 80 10.02 0.38 6.41
CA ILE A 80 10.96 0.96 7.38
C ILE A 80 12.03 -0.07 7.75
N THR A 81 11.63 -1.30 8.07
CA THR A 81 12.53 -2.41 8.40
C THR A 81 13.54 -2.65 7.28
N ALA A 82 13.06 -2.79 6.04
CA ALA A 82 13.91 -2.99 4.87
C ALA A 82 14.83 -1.78 4.64
N ALA A 83 14.36 -0.55 4.84
CA ALA A 83 15.18 0.65 4.69
C ALA A 83 16.34 0.72 5.71
N LEU A 84 16.13 0.22 6.93
CA LEU A 84 17.15 0.10 7.97
C LEU A 84 18.08 -1.11 7.78
N GLY A 85 17.95 -1.86 6.68
CA GLY A 85 18.76 -3.04 6.40
C GLY A 85 18.30 -4.32 7.11
N GLY A 86 17.12 -4.30 7.73
CA GLY A 86 16.45 -5.50 8.26
C GLY A 86 15.77 -6.33 7.16
N ALA A 87 15.33 -7.53 7.52
CA ALA A 87 14.64 -8.43 6.61
C ALA A 87 13.19 -8.64 7.09
N PRO A 88 12.17 -8.17 6.34
CA PRO A 88 10.78 -8.41 6.67
C PRO A 88 10.45 -9.89 6.88
N ARG A 89 9.70 -10.22 7.94
CA ARG A 89 9.30 -11.60 8.27
C ARG A 89 7.82 -11.68 8.62
N LEU A 90 7.06 -12.43 7.84
CA LEU A 90 5.60 -12.58 8.00
C LEU A 90 5.24 -13.77 8.92
N GLY A 91 5.97 -13.92 10.03
CA GLY A 91 5.76 -14.98 11.03
C GLY A 91 5.17 -14.42 12.33
N ARG A 92 4.41 -15.25 13.07
CA ARG A 92 3.89 -14.92 14.42
C ARG A 92 3.47 -16.18 15.17
N GLY A 93 3.22 -16.04 16.47
CA GLY A 93 2.54 -17.06 17.27
C GLY A 93 1.11 -17.37 16.78
N ASN A 94 0.66 -18.61 16.99
CA ASN A 94 -0.71 -19.03 16.71
C ASN A 94 -1.67 -18.56 17.81
N PHE A 95 -2.93 -18.30 17.45
CA PHE A 95 -3.92 -17.81 18.41
C PHE A 95 -4.42 -18.91 19.38
N PRO A 96 -4.80 -18.54 20.62
CA PRO A 96 -4.56 -17.22 21.23
C PRO A 96 -3.08 -17.04 21.54
N LEU A 97 -2.61 -15.78 21.55
CA LEU A 97 -1.23 -15.51 21.94
C LEU A 97 -1.02 -15.81 23.43
N ASP A 98 0.16 -16.36 23.78
CA ASP A 98 0.53 -16.59 25.16
C ASP A 98 0.83 -15.26 25.88
N PRO A 99 0.48 -15.13 27.17
CA PRO A 99 0.84 -13.95 27.97
C PRO A 99 2.35 -13.71 27.95
N GLY A 100 2.76 -12.45 27.79
CA GLY A 100 4.16 -12.04 27.70
C GLY A 100 4.64 -11.79 26.28
N TYR A 101 3.90 -12.26 25.26
CA TYR A 101 4.21 -11.98 23.86
C TYR A 101 4.04 -10.50 23.52
N LEU A 102 2.91 -9.92 23.90
CA LEU A 102 2.60 -8.48 23.86
C LEU A 102 2.44 -7.94 25.31
N PRO A 103 2.33 -6.61 25.54
CA PRO A 103 2.08 -6.08 26.88
C PRO A 103 0.84 -6.72 27.50
N ALA A 104 0.80 -6.77 28.84
CA ALA A 104 -0.27 -7.46 29.56
C ALA A 104 -1.69 -7.00 29.16
N ARG A 105 -1.84 -5.73 28.78
CA ARG A 105 -3.12 -5.10 28.38
C ARG A 105 -3.50 -5.34 26.92
N VAL A 106 -2.65 -5.98 26.12
CA VAL A 106 -2.92 -6.29 24.71
C VAL A 106 -3.22 -7.78 24.59
N VAL A 107 -4.49 -8.13 24.83
CA VAL A 107 -4.96 -9.51 24.68
C VAL A 107 -5.33 -9.76 23.22
N VAL A 108 -4.82 -10.83 22.63
CA VAL A 108 -5.10 -11.16 21.22
C VAL A 108 -5.57 -12.61 21.11
N LYS A 109 -6.85 -12.75 20.74
CA LYS A 109 -7.51 -14.04 20.51
C LYS A 109 -8.58 -13.92 19.43
N LEU A 110 -8.90 -15.03 18.77
CA LEU A 110 -9.96 -15.06 17.76
C LEU A 110 -11.32 -15.21 18.45
N ALA A 111 -12.23 -14.26 18.22
CA ALA A 111 -13.59 -14.28 18.76
C ALA A 111 -14.61 -13.73 17.74
N PRO A 112 -15.83 -14.29 17.68
CA PRO A 112 -16.86 -13.80 16.76
C PRO A 112 -17.28 -12.38 17.11
N PHE A 113 -17.89 -11.70 16.14
CA PHE A 113 -18.45 -10.36 16.36
C PHE A 113 -19.59 -10.42 17.40
N ASN A 114 -19.40 -9.67 18.48
CA ASN A 114 -20.36 -9.40 19.54
C ASN A 114 -19.93 -8.11 20.27
N ASP A 115 -20.68 -7.66 21.26
CA ASP A 115 -20.39 -6.42 22.00
C ASP A 115 -19.03 -6.46 22.69
N ALA A 116 -18.67 -7.59 23.29
CA ALA A 116 -17.39 -7.74 23.97
C ALA A 116 -16.21 -7.62 22.99
N THR A 117 -16.30 -8.29 21.84
CA THR A 117 -15.25 -8.25 20.81
C THR A 117 -15.15 -6.86 20.17
N LEU A 118 -16.29 -6.21 19.90
CA LEU A 118 -16.30 -4.85 19.38
C LEU A 118 -15.76 -3.84 20.41
N GLN A 119 -16.13 -3.97 21.69
CA GLN A 119 -15.58 -3.15 22.76
C GLN A 119 -14.07 -3.34 22.89
N HIS A 120 -13.58 -4.57 22.74
CA HIS A 120 -12.17 -4.86 22.72
C HIS A 120 -11.44 -4.18 21.54
N PHE A 121 -12.04 -4.14 20.34
CA PHE A 121 -11.46 -3.39 19.21
C PHE A 121 -11.39 -1.89 19.51
N ILE A 122 -12.44 -1.31 20.11
CA ILE A 122 -12.44 0.09 20.57
C ILE A 122 -11.34 0.33 21.61
N TYR A 123 -11.16 -0.61 22.54
CA TYR A 123 -10.11 -0.55 23.55
C TYR A 123 -8.72 -0.54 22.90
N LEU A 124 -8.45 -1.43 21.95
CA LEU A 124 -7.14 -1.51 21.30
C LEU A 124 -6.78 -0.25 20.50
N GLU A 125 -7.76 0.33 19.80
CA GLU A 125 -7.59 1.54 18.97
C GLU A 125 -7.72 2.85 19.74
N ARG A 126 -7.91 2.81 21.06
CA ARG A 126 -8.22 4.01 21.85
C ARG A 126 -7.06 5.01 21.84
N PRO A 127 -7.35 6.32 21.79
CA PRO A 127 -6.30 7.33 21.94
C PRO A 127 -5.69 7.30 23.35
N GLU A 128 -4.44 7.74 23.45
CA GLU A 128 -3.76 7.93 24.74
C GLU A 128 -4.61 8.75 25.72
N GLY A 129 -4.72 8.28 26.96
CA GLY A 129 -5.55 8.91 28.01
C GLY A 129 -7.03 8.52 27.98
N SER A 130 -7.49 7.69 27.04
CA SER A 130 -8.86 7.17 27.03
C SER A 130 -9.15 6.24 28.22
N GLU A 131 -10.33 6.42 28.84
CA GLU A 131 -10.86 5.57 29.93
C GLU A 131 -11.80 4.46 29.42
N GLU A 132 -11.87 4.22 28.11
CA GLU A 132 -12.67 3.13 27.54
C GLU A 132 -12.30 1.79 28.20
N PRO A 133 -13.25 1.04 28.75
CA PRO A 133 -12.98 -0.26 29.34
C PRO A 133 -12.71 -1.29 28.23
N ASP A 134 -12.00 -2.36 28.59
CA ASP A 134 -11.85 -3.51 27.69
C ASP A 134 -13.15 -4.34 27.64
N GLY A 135 -13.32 -5.11 26.58
CA GLY A 135 -14.44 -6.02 26.39
C GLY A 135 -14.51 -7.13 27.44
N GLU A 136 -15.71 -7.59 27.76
CA GLU A 136 -15.90 -8.70 28.70
C GLU A 136 -15.14 -9.95 28.23
N GLY A 137 -14.32 -10.52 29.11
CA GLY A 137 -13.46 -11.68 28.79
C GLY A 137 -12.19 -11.36 28.01
N PHE A 138 -11.87 -10.08 27.76
CA PHE A 138 -10.59 -9.64 27.18
C PHE A 138 -9.63 -9.01 28.19
N ALA A 139 -10.08 -8.74 29.41
CA ALA A 139 -9.22 -8.24 30.48
C ALA A 139 -8.01 -9.17 30.73
N ALA A 140 -6.85 -8.54 30.98
CA ALA A 140 -5.61 -9.24 31.30
C ALA A 140 -5.80 -10.18 32.51
N GLU A 141 -5.57 -11.48 32.31
CA GLU A 141 -5.63 -12.45 33.41
C GLU A 141 -4.59 -12.18 34.51
N ARG A 142 -3.44 -11.59 34.12
CA ARG A 142 -2.35 -11.19 35.01
C ARG A 142 -1.69 -9.91 34.47
N LEU A 143 -1.46 -8.94 35.35
CA LEU A 143 -0.61 -7.80 35.06
C LEU A 143 0.86 -8.21 35.26
N PHE A 144 1.68 -7.99 34.23
CA PHE A 144 3.13 -8.22 34.26
C PHE A 144 3.81 -7.10 33.48
N THR A 145 5.11 -6.92 33.70
CA THR A 145 5.94 -6.00 32.93
C THR A 145 7.05 -6.75 32.18
N ARG A 146 7.32 -6.33 30.94
CA ARG A 146 8.38 -6.89 30.07
C ARG A 146 9.67 -6.07 30.14
N SER A 147 9.59 -4.81 30.60
CA SER A 147 10.70 -3.86 30.63
C SER A 147 11.89 -4.34 31.48
N ALA A 148 13.10 -4.15 30.96
CA ALA A 148 14.33 -4.47 31.67
C ALA A 148 14.66 -3.42 32.75
N SER A 149 15.14 -3.87 33.91
CA SER A 149 15.52 -2.99 35.03
C SER A 149 16.83 -2.22 34.83
N ALA A 150 17.57 -2.52 33.76
CA ALA A 150 18.86 -1.90 33.41
C ALA A 150 19.13 -2.03 31.91
N PRO A 151 19.94 -1.16 31.30
CA PRO A 151 20.34 -1.29 29.90
C PRO A 151 20.98 -2.66 29.62
N ARG A 152 20.56 -3.30 28.51
CA ARG A 152 21.08 -4.59 28.04
C ARG A 152 21.57 -4.46 26.61
N VAL A 153 22.54 -5.29 26.25
CA VAL A 153 22.99 -5.44 24.85
C VAL A 153 21.97 -6.26 24.06
N THR A 154 21.37 -7.27 24.70
CA THR A 154 20.26 -8.03 24.13
C THR A 154 19.05 -7.11 23.96
N PRO A 155 18.41 -7.07 22.78
CA PRO A 155 17.18 -6.33 22.57
C PRO A 155 16.09 -6.80 23.52
N MET A 156 15.44 -5.86 24.20
CA MET A 156 14.37 -6.14 25.16
C MET A 156 13.07 -5.53 24.65
N ALA A 157 11.96 -6.22 24.86
CA ALA A 157 10.64 -5.65 24.65
C ALA A 157 10.37 -4.56 25.68
N SER A 158 9.62 -3.53 25.26
CA SER A 158 9.17 -2.44 26.13
C SER A 158 7.66 -2.52 26.30
N ASP A 159 7.14 -2.20 27.48
CA ASP A 159 5.69 -2.10 27.66
C ASP A 159 5.17 -0.76 27.16
N TYR A 160 3.93 -0.79 26.70
CA TYR A 160 3.17 0.37 26.23
C TYR A 160 1.69 0.17 26.57
N ASP A 161 1.00 1.28 26.84
CA ASP A 161 -0.42 1.24 27.21
C ASP A 161 -1.36 1.31 25.99
N THR A 162 -0.95 2.01 24.92
CA THR A 162 -1.69 2.08 23.64
C THR A 162 -0.76 1.85 22.46
N VAL A 163 -1.35 1.51 21.30
CA VAL A 163 -0.63 1.30 20.04
C VAL A 163 0.08 2.59 19.59
N GLY A 164 -0.56 3.75 19.76
CA GLY A 164 -0.01 5.06 19.49
C GLY A 164 1.19 5.41 20.37
N HIS A 165 1.14 5.08 21.67
CA HIS A 165 2.30 5.26 22.56
C HIS A 165 3.51 4.45 22.07
N PHE A 166 3.29 3.22 21.62
CA PHE A 166 4.34 2.37 21.08
C PHE A 166 4.99 2.99 19.83
N TYR A 167 4.19 3.42 18.85
CA TYR A 167 4.70 4.03 17.63
C TYR A 167 5.36 5.39 17.85
N ALA A 168 4.84 6.20 18.79
CA ALA A 168 5.47 7.46 19.18
C ALA A 168 6.86 7.22 19.78
N THR A 169 6.98 6.23 20.67
CA THR A 169 8.27 5.81 21.25
C THR A 169 9.23 5.33 20.16
N LEU A 170 8.77 4.49 19.23
CA LEU A 170 9.58 4.03 18.09
C LEU A 170 10.08 5.19 17.21
N GLY A 171 9.26 6.22 17.02
CA GLY A 171 9.65 7.44 16.30
C GLY A 171 10.75 8.23 17.01
N ILE A 172 10.69 8.34 18.34
CA ILE A 172 11.73 8.97 19.16
C ILE A 172 13.04 8.18 19.07
N GLU A 173 12.98 6.85 19.24
CA GLU A 173 14.14 5.98 19.15
C GLU A 173 14.81 6.04 17.76
N LEU A 174 14.01 6.04 16.69
CA LEU A 174 14.51 6.16 15.32
C LEU A 174 15.21 7.51 15.11
N THR A 175 14.65 8.60 15.63
CA THR A 175 15.25 9.94 15.53
C THR A 175 16.61 9.96 16.25
N ALA A 176 16.66 9.49 17.49
CA ALA A 176 17.89 9.42 18.27
C ALA A 176 18.96 8.54 17.60
N PHE A 177 18.57 7.42 16.99
CA PHE A 177 19.48 6.56 16.25
C PHE A 177 20.07 7.26 15.01
N VAL A 178 19.24 7.97 14.25
CA VAL A 178 19.67 8.74 13.08
C VAL A 178 20.58 9.89 13.46
N GLU A 179 20.31 10.58 14.56
CA GLU A 179 21.20 11.64 15.10
C GLU A 179 22.57 11.08 15.48
N ALA A 180 22.62 9.89 16.08
CA ALA A 180 23.87 9.29 16.53
C ALA A 180 24.71 8.67 15.39
N HIS A 181 24.08 8.14 14.34
CA HIS A 181 24.77 7.38 13.28
C HIS A 181 24.80 8.09 11.93
N GLY A 182 24.01 9.14 11.75
CA GLY A 182 23.80 9.81 10.46
C GLY A 182 22.81 9.06 9.57
N GLU A 183 22.15 9.81 8.68
CA GLU A 183 21.04 9.31 7.87
C GLU A 183 21.47 8.21 6.88
N ALA A 184 22.59 8.39 6.18
CA ALA A 184 23.08 7.42 5.20
C ALA A 184 23.47 6.08 5.84
N ALA A 185 24.07 6.11 7.04
CA ALA A 185 24.39 4.88 7.75
C ALA A 185 23.13 4.23 8.33
N SER A 186 22.15 5.03 8.74
CA SER A 186 20.89 4.54 9.30
C SER A 186 20.03 3.85 8.24
N PHE A 187 19.84 4.46 7.06
CA PHE A 187 19.02 3.93 5.98
C PHE A 187 19.87 3.22 4.92
N CYS A 188 20.54 2.15 5.34
CA CYS A 188 21.52 1.41 4.52
C CYS A 188 20.95 0.24 3.70
N GLY A 189 19.66 -0.07 3.85
CA GLY A 189 19.03 -1.19 3.16
C GLY A 189 18.72 -0.93 1.68
N ASP A 190 18.57 -2.02 0.91
CA ASP A 190 18.25 -1.94 -0.51
C ASP A 190 16.81 -1.46 -0.73
N ARG A 191 16.68 -0.29 -1.34
CA ARG A 191 15.40 0.34 -1.69
C ARG A 191 14.58 -0.47 -2.69
N GLY A 192 15.23 -1.31 -3.50
CA GLY A 192 14.55 -2.23 -4.42
C GLY A 192 13.74 -3.30 -3.68
N LEU A 193 14.10 -3.63 -2.44
CA LEU A 193 13.38 -4.65 -1.66
C LEU A 193 12.05 -4.15 -1.10
N GLN A 194 11.89 -2.85 -0.92
CA GLN A 194 10.66 -2.24 -0.42
C GLN A 194 9.48 -2.43 -1.41
N LEU A 195 8.25 -2.40 -0.89
CA LEU A 195 7.04 -2.39 -1.70
C LEU A 195 6.59 -0.95 -1.99
N GLY A 196 6.36 -0.64 -3.26
CA GLY A 196 5.86 0.65 -3.71
C GLY A 196 4.47 0.56 -4.33
N PRO A 197 3.92 1.71 -4.78
CA PRO A 197 2.64 1.76 -5.49
C PRO A 197 2.68 1.03 -6.84
N GLU A 198 3.88 0.71 -7.35
CA GLU A 198 4.07 -0.09 -8.55
C GLU A 198 3.65 -1.55 -8.35
N GLU A 199 3.85 -2.10 -7.15
CA GLU A 199 3.48 -3.47 -6.81
C GLU A 199 2.17 -3.57 -6.03
N LEU A 200 1.88 -2.59 -5.17
CA LEU A 200 0.76 -2.67 -4.22
C LEU A 200 0.11 -1.30 -4.00
N GLN A 201 -1.18 -1.20 -4.33
CA GLN A 201 -1.96 0.03 -4.12
C GLN A 201 -2.61 0.04 -2.73
N LEU A 202 -1.79 0.16 -1.68
CA LEU A 202 -2.24 0.42 -0.31
C LEU A 202 -1.66 1.75 0.20
N GLY A 203 -2.37 2.42 1.11
CA GLY A 203 -1.93 3.72 1.65
C GLY A 203 -0.50 3.72 2.20
N GLY A 204 -0.12 2.63 2.88
CA GLY A 204 1.20 2.41 3.46
C GLY A 204 2.27 1.82 2.52
N ALA A 205 1.93 1.47 1.27
CA ALA A 205 2.87 0.97 0.26
C ALA A 205 3.71 2.10 -0.36
N ARG A 206 4.43 2.83 0.49
CA ARG A 206 5.29 3.95 0.12
C ARG A 206 6.72 3.63 0.53
N ARG A 207 7.66 3.88 -0.38
CA ARG A 207 9.08 3.65 -0.12
C ARG A 207 9.59 4.63 0.94
N VAL A 208 10.31 4.09 1.93
CA VAL A 208 11.04 4.81 2.97
C VAL A 208 12.45 5.10 2.45
N LEU A 209 12.75 6.39 2.29
CA LEU A 209 13.98 6.89 1.69
C LEU A 209 14.95 7.47 2.73
N CYS A 210 14.39 7.98 3.83
CA CYS A 210 15.05 8.72 4.89
C CYS A 210 14.22 8.74 6.18
N SER A 211 14.78 9.36 7.24
CA SER A 211 14.11 9.59 8.53
C SER A 211 12.77 10.29 8.36
N LYS A 212 12.71 11.34 7.54
CA LYS A 212 11.47 12.08 7.28
C LYS A 212 10.36 11.17 6.74
N THR A 213 10.66 10.31 5.77
CA THR A 213 9.65 9.40 5.22
C THR A 213 9.28 8.26 6.17
N ALA A 214 10.22 7.80 7.00
CA ALA A 214 9.95 6.79 8.02
C ALA A 214 9.02 7.35 9.12
N LEU A 215 9.35 8.53 9.66
CA LEU A 215 8.55 9.21 10.67
C LEU A 215 7.15 9.57 10.14
N ALA A 216 7.04 9.99 8.89
CA ALA A 216 5.75 10.24 8.25
C ALA A 216 4.89 8.96 8.11
N ALA A 217 5.52 7.81 7.93
CA ALA A 217 4.83 6.52 7.88
C ALA A 217 4.34 6.09 9.28
N LEU A 218 5.18 6.21 10.31
CA LEU A 218 4.79 5.96 11.70
C LEU A 218 3.63 6.86 12.14
N ASP A 219 3.72 8.16 11.85
CA ASP A 219 2.67 9.13 12.16
C ASP A 219 1.37 8.87 11.39
N ALA A 220 1.43 8.35 10.17
CA ALA A 220 0.24 7.94 9.43
C ALA A 220 -0.48 6.75 10.09
N ILE A 221 0.26 5.78 10.63
CA ILE A 221 -0.29 4.63 11.36
C ILE A 221 -1.06 5.11 12.60
N VAL A 222 -0.42 5.96 13.43
CA VAL A 222 -1.05 6.50 14.64
C VAL A 222 -2.33 7.29 14.32
N ARG A 223 -2.28 8.14 13.27
CA ARG A 223 -3.46 8.92 12.86
C ARG A 223 -4.60 8.06 12.33
N GLN A 224 -4.31 6.94 11.65
CA GLN A 224 -5.35 6.04 11.14
C GLN A 224 -5.98 5.20 12.27
N GLY A 225 -5.19 4.68 13.20
CA GLY A 225 -5.70 3.92 14.35
C GLY A 225 -6.48 4.78 15.34
N GLU A 226 -5.78 5.68 16.04
CA GLU A 226 -6.32 6.42 17.19
C GLU A 226 -6.98 7.76 16.79
N GLY A 227 -6.58 8.34 15.66
CA GLY A 227 -7.00 9.69 15.24
C GLY A 227 -6.28 10.83 15.99
N ALA A 228 -5.39 10.51 16.93
CA ALA A 228 -4.59 11.48 17.67
C ALA A 228 -3.43 12.05 16.82
N PRO A 229 -3.00 13.31 17.05
CA PRO A 229 -3.55 14.29 18.00
C PRO A 229 -4.74 15.10 17.44
N SER A 230 -5.21 14.83 16.22
CA SER A 230 -6.14 15.71 15.48
C SER A 230 -7.63 15.32 15.55
N ASP A 231 -8.02 14.33 16.35
CA ASP A 231 -9.34 13.69 16.38
C ASP A 231 -9.95 13.54 14.97
N THR A 232 -9.47 12.54 14.22
CA THR A 232 -9.97 12.30 12.88
C THR A 232 -11.25 11.49 12.94
N ALA A 233 -12.35 12.03 12.41
CA ALA A 233 -13.65 11.35 12.31
C ALA A 233 -13.62 10.01 11.52
N GLN A 234 -12.49 9.68 10.88
CA GLN A 234 -12.29 8.45 10.11
C GLN A 234 -11.29 7.47 10.76
N SER A 235 -10.84 7.69 12.01
CA SER A 235 -9.94 6.74 12.68
C SER A 235 -10.62 5.40 12.99
N HIS A 236 -9.83 4.34 13.18
CA HIS A 236 -10.33 3.02 13.53
C HIS A 236 -11.19 3.09 14.80
N TYR A 237 -10.71 3.81 15.83
CA TYR A 237 -11.45 4.09 17.06
C TYR A 237 -12.86 4.64 16.82
N GLN A 238 -12.97 5.69 15.99
CA GLN A 238 -14.24 6.35 15.71
C GLN A 238 -15.18 5.46 14.89
N ARG A 239 -14.63 4.67 13.96
CA ARG A 239 -15.38 3.73 13.11
C ARG A 239 -15.95 2.58 13.93
N PHE A 240 -15.16 1.94 14.80
CA PHE A 240 -15.66 0.91 15.70
C PHE A 240 -16.66 1.49 16.72
N SER A 241 -16.42 2.69 17.24
CA SER A 241 -17.36 3.39 18.12
C SER A 241 -18.70 3.69 17.44
N ALA A 242 -18.69 4.00 16.14
CA ALA A 242 -19.91 4.19 15.35
C ALA A 242 -20.71 2.89 15.21
N ILE A 243 -20.02 1.78 14.92
CA ILE A 243 -20.65 0.45 14.89
C ILE A 243 -21.28 0.11 16.25
N ARG A 244 -20.59 0.41 17.37
CA ARG A 244 -21.11 0.16 18.73
C ARG A 244 -22.42 0.89 18.98
N ARG A 245 -22.49 2.18 18.62
CA ARG A 245 -23.71 2.98 18.78
C ARG A 245 -24.88 2.41 17.97
N GLU A 246 -24.63 2.01 16.73
CA GLU A 246 -25.66 1.43 15.86
C GLU A 246 -26.12 0.05 16.36
N LEU A 247 -25.19 -0.81 16.81
CA LEU A 247 -25.49 -2.10 17.41
C LEU A 247 -26.39 -1.95 18.64
N GLN A 248 -26.06 -1.02 19.54
CA GLN A 248 -26.86 -0.73 20.74
C GLN A 248 -28.27 -0.27 20.37
N ALA A 249 -28.40 0.61 19.37
CA ALA A 249 -29.70 1.09 18.90
C ALA A 249 -30.58 -0.04 18.33
N LEU A 250 -29.99 -0.94 17.51
CA LEU A 250 -30.70 -2.07 16.94
C LEU A 250 -31.12 -3.09 18.00
N ARG A 251 -30.28 -3.34 19.01
CA ARG A 251 -30.65 -4.22 20.14
C ARG A 251 -31.68 -3.61 21.08
N ALA A 252 -31.67 -2.29 21.26
CA ALA A 252 -32.75 -1.60 21.98
C ALA A 252 -34.09 -1.75 21.25
N ALA A 253 -34.09 -1.72 19.90
CA ALA A 253 -35.28 -1.96 19.10
C ALA A 253 -35.72 -3.44 19.08
N ARG A 254 -34.77 -4.38 19.07
CA ARG A 254 -35.03 -5.83 19.11
C ARG A 254 -34.02 -6.55 20.01
N PRO A 255 -34.36 -6.83 21.29
CA PRO A 255 -33.44 -7.45 22.24
C PRO A 255 -32.86 -8.81 21.82
N GLY A 256 -33.57 -9.56 20.97
CA GLY A 256 -33.10 -10.85 20.43
C GLY A 256 -32.26 -10.76 19.15
N PHE A 257 -31.81 -9.57 18.76
CA PHE A 257 -30.98 -9.38 17.57
C PHE A 257 -29.55 -9.89 17.80
N GLU A 258 -29.21 -10.96 17.09
CA GLU A 258 -27.86 -11.53 17.03
C GLU A 258 -27.23 -11.31 15.65
N PRO A 259 -26.25 -10.39 15.53
CA PRO A 259 -25.67 -9.97 14.24
C PRO A 259 -24.70 -10.97 13.62
N ALA A 260 -24.25 -11.98 14.37
CA ALA A 260 -23.22 -12.92 13.95
C ALA A 260 -23.64 -14.38 14.20
N TRP A 261 -22.97 -15.28 13.48
CA TRP A 261 -22.96 -16.70 13.81
C TRP A 261 -22.12 -16.92 15.08
N PRO A 262 -22.48 -17.89 15.94
CA PRO A 262 -21.73 -18.21 17.16
C PRO A 262 -20.48 -19.02 16.82
N ALA A 263 -19.59 -18.43 16.01
CA ALA A 263 -18.32 -19.01 15.62
C ALA A 263 -17.41 -19.17 16.84
N ALA A 264 -16.60 -20.22 16.81
CA ALA A 264 -15.72 -20.62 17.89
C ALA A 264 -14.80 -19.50 18.39
N THR A 265 -14.51 -19.47 19.68
CA THR A 265 -13.36 -18.72 20.19
C THR A 265 -12.11 -19.60 20.04
N ASN A 266 -11.07 -19.07 19.39
CA ASN A 266 -9.82 -19.78 19.08
C ASN A 266 -10.03 -21.20 18.51
N PRO A 267 -10.60 -21.34 17.30
CA PRO A 267 -10.76 -22.63 16.65
C PRO A 267 -9.41 -23.27 16.34
N VAL A 268 -9.30 -24.58 16.54
CA VAL A 268 -8.09 -25.37 16.24
C VAL A 268 -8.42 -26.65 15.48
N LEU A 269 -7.58 -27.00 14.50
CA LEU A 269 -7.73 -28.24 13.72
C LEU A 269 -7.20 -29.49 14.43
N ARG A 270 -6.28 -29.30 15.37
CA ARG A 270 -5.68 -30.39 16.14
C ARG A 270 -6.17 -30.30 17.58
N ARG A 271 -6.48 -31.45 18.16
CA ARG A 271 -6.84 -31.54 19.57
C ARG A 271 -5.73 -30.89 20.42
N PRO A 272 -6.02 -29.80 21.14
CA PRO A 272 -5.00 -29.05 21.85
C PRO A 272 -4.56 -29.81 23.12
N PRO A 273 -3.26 -29.78 23.49
CA PRO A 273 -2.80 -30.36 24.75
C PRO A 273 -3.32 -29.60 25.97
N ARG A 274 -3.66 -28.31 25.79
CA ARG A 274 -4.31 -27.43 26.78
C ARG A 274 -5.63 -26.92 26.16
N PRO A 275 -6.77 -27.55 26.47
CA PRO A 275 -8.05 -27.25 25.83
C PRO A 275 -8.66 -25.93 26.29
N GLU A 276 -8.18 -25.34 27.38
CA GLU A 276 -8.72 -24.11 27.95
C GLU A 276 -8.70 -22.97 26.91
N GLY A 277 -9.86 -22.35 26.71
CA GLY A 277 -10.02 -21.21 25.79
C GLY A 277 -9.90 -21.54 24.30
N ARG A 278 -9.93 -22.83 23.90
CA ARG A 278 -9.83 -23.29 22.50
C ARG A 278 -11.00 -24.20 22.14
N VAL A 279 -11.46 -24.12 20.90
CA VAL A 279 -12.48 -25.03 20.35
C VAL A 279 -11.84 -25.95 19.32
N TRP A 280 -11.82 -27.25 19.59
CA TRP A 280 -11.35 -28.23 18.62
C TRP A 280 -12.43 -28.51 17.59
N LEU A 281 -12.10 -28.35 16.31
CA LEU A 281 -13.00 -28.63 15.21
C LEU A 281 -13.03 -30.13 14.91
N GLU A 282 -14.24 -30.69 14.89
CA GLU A 282 -14.50 -32.11 14.67
C GLU A 282 -15.39 -32.37 13.45
N ASP A 283 -16.19 -31.38 13.03
CA ASP A 283 -17.02 -31.50 11.84
C ASP A 283 -16.15 -31.65 10.57
N PRO A 284 -16.31 -32.71 9.76
CA PRO A 284 -15.45 -32.96 8.61
C PRO A 284 -15.47 -31.84 7.56
N ALA A 285 -16.62 -31.20 7.34
CA ALA A 285 -16.74 -30.11 6.36
C ALA A 285 -16.03 -28.84 6.89
N ALA A 286 -16.19 -28.53 8.18
CA ALA A 286 -15.50 -27.43 8.84
C ALA A 286 -13.98 -27.63 8.81
N VAL A 287 -13.50 -28.82 9.18
CA VAL A 287 -12.08 -29.17 9.20
C VAL A 287 -11.46 -29.02 7.81
N ALA A 288 -12.09 -29.57 6.77
CA ALA A 288 -11.59 -29.47 5.39
C ALA A 288 -11.57 -28.02 4.87
N THR A 289 -12.61 -27.24 5.19
CA THR A 289 -12.70 -25.82 4.81
C THR A 289 -11.62 -24.98 5.48
N VAL A 290 -11.43 -25.16 6.80
CA VAL A 290 -10.44 -24.42 7.59
C VAL A 290 -9.01 -24.84 7.26
N ASP A 291 -8.76 -26.12 6.93
CA ASP A 291 -7.46 -26.57 6.46
C ASP A 291 -7.05 -25.89 5.15
N LEU A 292 -7.93 -25.89 4.14
CA LEU A 292 -7.67 -25.20 2.87
C LEU A 292 -7.48 -23.69 3.05
N ALA A 293 -8.26 -23.07 3.93
CA ALA A 293 -8.12 -21.65 4.26
C ALA A 293 -6.74 -21.38 4.90
N ASN A 294 -6.35 -22.14 5.91
CA ASN A 294 -5.04 -22.00 6.56
C ASN A 294 -3.88 -22.26 5.58
N ALA A 295 -4.01 -23.25 4.68
CA ALA A 295 -3.00 -23.56 3.69
C ALA A 295 -2.84 -22.43 2.66
N SER A 296 -3.94 -21.78 2.27
CA SER A 296 -3.95 -20.60 1.40
C SER A 296 -3.31 -19.39 2.10
N TYR A 297 -3.67 -19.17 3.37
CA TYR A 297 -3.10 -18.13 4.22
C TYR A 297 -1.59 -18.32 4.42
N GLY A 298 -1.12 -19.53 4.70
CA GLY A 298 0.31 -19.82 4.87
C GLY A 298 1.13 -19.57 3.60
N LEU A 299 0.60 -19.90 2.42
CA LEU A 299 1.27 -19.57 1.15
C LEU A 299 1.25 -18.06 0.89
N MET A 300 0.15 -17.37 1.19
CA MET A 300 0.04 -15.92 1.06
C MET A 300 1.12 -15.20 1.87
N LEU A 301 1.28 -15.54 3.16
CA LEU A 301 2.32 -14.96 4.00
C LEU A 301 3.72 -15.18 3.43
N ARG A 302 3.99 -16.38 2.89
CA ARG A 302 5.28 -16.69 2.26
C ARG A 302 5.53 -15.85 1.02
N LEU A 303 4.52 -15.67 0.16
CA LEU A 303 4.66 -14.86 -1.04
C LEU A 303 4.88 -13.38 -0.69
N LEU A 304 4.19 -12.85 0.33
CA LEU A 304 4.44 -11.50 0.83
C LEU A 304 5.89 -11.35 1.34
N ALA A 305 6.38 -12.30 2.15
CA ALA A 305 7.78 -12.30 2.59
C ALA A 305 8.76 -12.42 1.41
N GLN A 306 8.44 -13.24 0.41
CA GLN A 306 9.27 -13.44 -0.79
C GLN A 306 9.33 -12.19 -1.67
N ALA A 307 8.26 -11.38 -1.73
CA ALA A 307 8.26 -10.12 -2.47
C ALA A 307 9.31 -9.13 -1.93
N TYR A 308 9.60 -9.17 -0.63
CA TYR A 308 10.67 -8.38 0.01
C TYR A 308 12.08 -8.94 -0.22
N LEU A 309 12.22 -10.13 -0.81
CA LEU A 309 13.51 -10.68 -1.23
C LEU A 309 13.83 -10.38 -2.70
N GLN A 310 12.85 -9.88 -3.45
CA GLN A 310 12.98 -9.56 -4.87
C GLN A 310 13.21 -8.05 -5.03
N PRO A 311 14.36 -7.64 -5.62
CA PRO A 311 14.56 -6.24 -6.00
C PRO A 311 13.52 -5.82 -7.04
N GLY A 312 12.94 -4.63 -6.84
CA GLY A 312 11.88 -4.07 -7.65
C GLY A 312 12.14 -2.64 -8.13
N PRO A 313 11.37 -2.17 -9.12
CA PRO A 313 10.22 -2.86 -9.70
C PRO A 313 10.65 -3.95 -10.70
N SER A 314 9.99 -5.12 -10.65
CA SER A 314 10.20 -6.21 -11.61
C SER A 314 8.91 -7.00 -11.83
N PRO A 315 8.68 -7.58 -13.04
CA PRO A 315 7.47 -8.35 -13.32
C PRO A 315 7.25 -9.52 -12.36
N GLU A 316 8.34 -10.17 -11.92
CA GLU A 316 8.26 -11.29 -10.98
C GLU A 316 7.82 -10.84 -9.58
N LYS A 317 8.28 -9.65 -9.14
CA LYS A 317 7.85 -9.06 -7.86
C LYS A 317 6.37 -8.70 -7.89
N SER A 318 5.92 -7.99 -8.94
CA SER A 318 4.51 -7.66 -9.13
C SER A 318 3.64 -8.91 -9.16
N LEU A 319 4.05 -9.94 -9.92
CA LEU A 319 3.33 -11.22 -9.95
C LEU A 319 3.28 -11.90 -8.58
N THR A 320 4.37 -11.88 -7.82
CA THR A 320 4.42 -12.48 -6.47
C THR A 320 3.41 -11.80 -5.53
N VAL A 321 3.33 -10.46 -5.58
CA VAL A 321 2.33 -9.69 -4.83
C VAL A 321 0.91 -9.98 -5.32
N ASP A 322 0.68 -10.02 -6.63
CA ASP A 322 -0.62 -10.34 -7.23
C ASP A 322 -1.13 -11.74 -6.84
N LEU A 323 -0.22 -12.73 -6.77
CA LEU A 323 -0.55 -14.07 -6.30
C LEU A 323 -0.94 -14.06 -4.81
N ALA A 324 -0.24 -13.30 -3.97
CA ALA A 324 -0.59 -13.15 -2.56
C ALA A 324 -1.97 -12.48 -2.37
N ILE A 325 -2.25 -11.38 -3.06
CA ILE A 325 -3.57 -10.73 -3.05
C ILE A 325 -4.65 -11.69 -3.58
N GLY A 326 -4.32 -12.47 -4.60
CA GLY A 326 -5.18 -13.52 -5.11
C GLY A 326 -5.57 -14.55 -4.04
N LEU A 327 -4.59 -14.99 -3.23
CA LEU A 327 -4.84 -15.92 -2.12
C LEU A 327 -5.69 -15.27 -1.03
N MET A 328 -5.54 -13.97 -0.75
CA MET A 328 -6.46 -13.25 0.15
C MET A 328 -7.91 -13.37 -0.33
N ARG A 329 -8.14 -13.14 -1.63
CA ARG A 329 -9.48 -13.22 -2.24
C ARG A 329 -10.04 -14.64 -2.23
N ALA A 330 -9.19 -15.66 -2.36
CA ALA A 330 -9.57 -17.08 -2.24
C ALA A 330 -9.85 -17.51 -0.80
N PHE A 331 -9.14 -16.91 0.16
CA PHE A 331 -9.31 -17.19 1.58
C PHE A 331 -10.65 -16.69 2.13
N THR A 332 -11.07 -15.47 1.77
CA THR A 332 -12.31 -14.84 2.28
C THR A 332 -13.55 -15.73 2.20
N PRO A 333 -13.95 -16.30 1.03
CA PRO A 333 -15.15 -17.13 0.97
C PRO A 333 -15.03 -18.41 1.81
N LEU A 334 -13.84 -18.99 1.97
CA LEU A 334 -13.62 -20.15 2.83
C LEU A 334 -13.80 -19.77 4.31
N ALA A 335 -13.27 -18.60 4.70
CA ALA A 335 -13.36 -18.11 6.06
C ALA A 335 -14.80 -17.77 6.47
N GLU A 336 -15.54 -17.09 5.59
CA GLU A 336 -16.97 -16.83 5.76
C GLU A 336 -17.75 -18.14 5.84
N HIS A 337 -17.46 -19.12 4.96
CA HIS A 337 -18.15 -20.41 4.97
C HIS A 337 -17.89 -21.21 6.25
N ALA A 338 -16.65 -21.23 6.74
CA ALA A 338 -16.29 -21.90 7.99
C ALA A 338 -17.15 -21.40 9.17
N ALA A 339 -17.43 -20.10 9.25
CA ALA A 339 -18.29 -19.53 10.29
C ALA A 339 -19.77 -19.98 10.22
N ARG A 340 -20.21 -20.63 9.14
CA ARG A 340 -21.55 -21.23 8.99
C ARG A 340 -21.57 -22.75 9.18
N LEU A 341 -20.41 -23.38 9.35
CA LEU A 341 -20.34 -24.82 9.58
C LEU A 341 -20.34 -25.11 11.07
N PRO A 342 -20.93 -26.23 11.55
CA PRO A 342 -20.85 -26.61 12.95
C PRO A 342 -19.39 -26.86 13.36
N ALA A 343 -19.03 -26.54 14.59
CA ALA A 343 -17.68 -26.82 15.10
C ALA A 343 -17.45 -28.33 15.30
N GLY A 344 -18.45 -29.02 15.86
CA GLY A 344 -18.33 -30.42 16.22
C GLY A 344 -19.33 -30.85 17.29
N PRO A 345 -19.52 -32.17 17.51
CA PRO A 345 -20.42 -32.71 18.51
C PRO A 345 -20.02 -32.37 19.96
N SER A 346 -18.74 -32.09 20.25
CA SER A 346 -18.32 -31.70 21.60
C SER A 346 -18.74 -30.28 21.99
N HIS A 347 -19.14 -29.46 21.00
CA HIS A 347 -19.55 -28.06 21.19
C HIS A 347 -20.88 -27.79 20.47
N PRO A 348 -22.00 -28.37 20.94
CA PRO A 348 -23.29 -28.22 20.28
C PRO A 348 -23.72 -26.74 20.22
N GLY A 349 -24.19 -26.30 19.05
CA GLY A 349 -24.58 -24.90 18.79
C GLY A 349 -23.42 -23.95 18.49
N CYS A 350 -22.16 -24.38 18.68
CA CYS A 350 -20.99 -23.63 18.26
C CYS A 350 -20.69 -23.86 16.77
N HIS A 351 -20.37 -22.80 16.07
CA HIS A 351 -19.92 -22.86 14.68
C HIS A 351 -18.39 -22.85 14.62
N ALA A 352 -17.83 -23.34 13.54
CA ALA A 352 -16.42 -23.28 13.29
C ALA A 352 -15.97 -21.84 13.00
N GLY A 353 -14.70 -21.70 12.64
CA GLY A 353 -14.10 -20.46 12.19
C GLY A 353 -12.67 -20.75 11.77
N VAL A 354 -12.08 -19.84 10.99
CA VAL A 354 -10.69 -20.00 10.55
C VAL A 354 -9.73 -19.73 11.70
N SER A 355 -8.71 -20.58 11.85
CA SER A 355 -7.73 -20.44 12.93
C SER A 355 -6.58 -19.46 12.62
N PHE A 356 -6.46 -19.02 11.36
CA PHE A 356 -5.27 -18.31 10.85
C PHE A 356 -3.96 -18.97 11.30
N THR A 357 -3.88 -20.30 11.18
CA THR A 357 -2.70 -21.04 11.64
C THR A 357 -1.50 -20.61 10.80
N ALA A 358 -0.52 -19.98 11.46
CA ALA A 358 0.78 -19.69 10.92
C ALA A 358 1.66 -20.94 10.92
N LEU A 359 2.42 -21.11 9.84
CA LEU A 359 3.45 -22.15 9.74
C LEU A 359 4.62 -21.80 10.68
N ARG A 360 5.36 -22.83 11.11
CA ARG A 360 6.60 -22.64 11.89
C ARG A 360 7.57 -21.68 11.21
N ASP A 361 7.60 -21.70 9.87
CA ASP A 361 8.38 -20.77 9.08
C ASP A 361 7.61 -20.40 7.80
N ALA A 362 7.31 -19.12 7.64
CA ALA A 362 6.72 -18.52 6.44
C ALA A 362 7.71 -17.61 5.71
N ALA A 363 9.02 -17.70 5.99
CA ALA A 363 10.03 -16.91 5.31
C ALA A 363 10.02 -17.15 3.79
N GLY A 364 10.28 -16.10 3.03
CA GLY A 364 10.50 -16.22 1.59
C GLY A 364 11.67 -17.16 1.30
N PHE A 365 11.56 -17.94 0.24
CA PHE A 365 12.70 -18.73 -0.23
C PHE A 365 13.69 -17.82 -0.98
N PRO A 366 14.99 -18.20 -1.03
CA PRO A 366 15.96 -17.51 -1.86
C PRO A 366 15.44 -17.35 -3.30
N PRO A 367 15.53 -16.16 -3.91
CA PRO A 367 15.06 -15.93 -5.27
C PRO A 367 15.67 -16.91 -6.28
N GLY A 368 14.86 -17.36 -7.24
CA GLY A 368 15.29 -18.25 -8.32
C GLY A 368 14.36 -19.44 -8.55
N ALA A 369 14.83 -20.41 -9.34
CA ALA A 369 14.03 -21.53 -9.84
C ALA A 369 13.37 -22.37 -8.72
N GLY A 370 14.05 -22.54 -7.58
CA GLY A 370 13.51 -23.29 -6.44
C GLY A 370 12.26 -22.64 -5.83
N ALA A 371 12.31 -21.33 -5.58
CA ALA A 371 11.17 -20.58 -5.05
C ALA A 371 10.00 -20.58 -6.03
N ARG A 372 10.27 -20.37 -7.33
CA ARG A 372 9.27 -20.41 -8.40
C ARG A 372 8.59 -21.78 -8.52
N ARG A 373 9.39 -22.86 -8.47
CA ARG A 373 8.90 -24.24 -8.50
C ARG A 373 7.98 -24.52 -7.32
N PHE A 374 8.40 -24.18 -6.11
CA PHE A 374 7.58 -24.37 -4.91
C PHE A 374 6.24 -23.65 -5.04
N THR A 375 6.24 -22.39 -5.47
CA THR A 375 5.00 -21.61 -5.64
C THR A 375 4.04 -22.27 -6.63
N ARG A 376 4.54 -22.76 -7.77
CA ARG A 376 3.72 -23.50 -8.75
C ARG A 376 3.15 -24.79 -8.18
N GLU A 377 3.98 -25.61 -7.54
CA GLU A 377 3.57 -26.89 -6.94
C GLU A 377 2.52 -26.67 -5.84
N ARG A 378 2.71 -25.66 -4.98
CA ARG A 378 1.75 -25.33 -3.92
C ARG A 378 0.43 -24.79 -4.45
N LEU A 379 0.45 -23.92 -5.45
CA LEU A 379 -0.80 -23.42 -6.05
C LEU A 379 -1.57 -24.53 -6.77
N ALA A 380 -0.88 -25.47 -7.42
CA ALA A 380 -1.52 -26.65 -8.01
C ALA A 380 -2.21 -27.50 -6.93
N GLN A 381 -1.51 -27.82 -5.83
CA GLN A 381 -2.07 -28.57 -4.71
C GLN A 381 -3.29 -27.89 -4.09
N LEU A 382 -3.24 -26.56 -3.90
CA LEU A 382 -4.38 -25.80 -3.35
C LEU A 382 -5.57 -25.77 -4.32
N ALA A 383 -5.33 -25.63 -5.62
CA ALA A 383 -6.39 -25.65 -6.63
C ALA A 383 -7.09 -27.02 -6.68
N ASP A 384 -6.32 -28.11 -6.67
CA ASP A 384 -6.85 -29.48 -6.67
C ASP A 384 -7.65 -29.76 -5.38
N ALA A 385 -7.14 -29.34 -4.22
CA ALA A 385 -7.85 -29.46 -2.94
C ALA A 385 -9.15 -28.64 -2.91
N ALA A 386 -9.15 -27.43 -3.49
CA ALA A 386 -10.34 -26.59 -3.57
C ALA A 386 -11.40 -27.19 -4.51
N ALA A 387 -10.98 -27.79 -5.63
CA ALA A 387 -11.89 -28.50 -6.53
C ALA A 387 -12.53 -29.70 -5.83
N ALA A 388 -11.75 -30.49 -5.08
CA ALA A 388 -12.25 -31.62 -4.30
C ALA A 388 -13.23 -31.17 -3.19
N LEU A 389 -12.89 -30.10 -2.46
CA LEU A 389 -13.77 -29.53 -1.45
C LEU A 389 -15.11 -29.07 -2.04
N HIS A 390 -15.06 -28.37 -3.18
CA HIS A 390 -16.26 -27.92 -3.87
C HIS A 390 -17.10 -29.10 -4.40
N ALA A 391 -16.47 -30.15 -4.95
CA ALA A 391 -17.17 -31.35 -5.38
C ALA A 391 -17.88 -32.06 -4.22
N GLY A 392 -17.30 -32.02 -3.02
CA GLY A 392 -17.89 -32.62 -1.82
C GLY A 392 -19.02 -31.79 -1.19
N LEU A 393 -18.87 -30.45 -1.12
CA LEU A 393 -19.81 -29.57 -0.40
C LEU A 393 -20.81 -28.85 -1.31
N GLY A 394 -20.46 -28.59 -2.57
CA GLY A 394 -21.35 -27.99 -3.57
C GLY A 394 -21.77 -26.53 -3.29
N THR A 395 -21.15 -25.84 -2.35
CA THR A 395 -21.57 -24.48 -1.95
C THR A 395 -21.00 -23.39 -2.87
N ASP A 396 -21.71 -22.26 -2.97
CA ASP A 396 -21.23 -21.09 -3.73
C ASP A 396 -19.86 -20.58 -3.24
N ALA A 397 -19.64 -20.63 -1.92
CA ALA A 397 -18.40 -20.20 -1.31
C ALA A 397 -17.21 -21.08 -1.73
N THR A 398 -17.37 -22.40 -1.65
CA THR A 398 -16.33 -23.35 -2.09
C THR A 398 -16.09 -23.25 -3.61
N GLY A 399 -17.14 -23.01 -4.39
CA GLY A 399 -17.03 -22.80 -5.84
C GLY A 399 -16.27 -21.52 -6.21
N ARG A 400 -16.50 -20.42 -5.49
CA ARG A 400 -15.71 -19.17 -5.67
C ARG A 400 -14.24 -19.38 -5.35
N ALA A 401 -13.93 -20.01 -4.22
CA ALA A 401 -12.56 -20.32 -3.82
C ALA A 401 -11.84 -21.20 -4.85
N ALA A 402 -12.50 -22.26 -5.33
CA ALA A 402 -11.95 -23.16 -6.35
C ALA A 402 -11.60 -22.41 -7.65
N ARG A 403 -12.49 -21.56 -8.16
CA ARG A 403 -12.22 -20.74 -9.36
C ARG A 403 -11.06 -19.76 -9.14
N GLN A 404 -10.97 -19.14 -7.97
CA GLN A 404 -9.89 -18.21 -7.65
C GLN A 404 -8.54 -18.94 -7.58
N LEU A 405 -8.45 -20.07 -6.87
CA LEU A 405 -7.22 -20.85 -6.75
C LEU A 405 -6.77 -21.43 -8.09
N GLN A 406 -7.71 -21.89 -8.92
CA GLN A 406 -7.42 -22.32 -10.29
C GLN A 406 -6.84 -21.17 -11.14
N SER A 407 -7.43 -19.97 -11.07
CA SER A 407 -6.90 -18.79 -11.75
C SER A 407 -5.48 -18.40 -11.29
N LEU A 408 -5.14 -18.64 -10.02
CA LEU A 408 -3.80 -18.36 -9.49
C LEU A 408 -2.78 -19.38 -9.96
N ARG A 409 -3.16 -20.67 -9.97
CA ARG A 409 -2.35 -21.74 -10.57
C ARG A 409 -1.96 -21.40 -12.00
N GLU A 410 -2.94 -21.06 -12.84
CA GLU A 410 -2.69 -20.72 -14.26
C GLU A 410 -1.80 -19.48 -14.43
N ARG A 411 -1.98 -18.46 -13.59
CA ARG A 411 -1.13 -17.26 -13.59
C ARG A 411 0.31 -17.59 -13.21
N ALA A 412 0.51 -18.40 -12.16
CA ALA A 412 1.84 -18.83 -11.74
C ALA A 412 2.52 -19.71 -12.81
N GLU A 413 1.79 -20.59 -13.47
CA GLU A 413 2.31 -21.42 -14.57
C GLU A 413 2.78 -20.60 -15.76
N ARG A 414 2.04 -19.53 -16.11
CA ARG A 414 2.41 -18.62 -17.21
C ARG A 414 3.54 -17.65 -16.84
N GLY A 415 3.53 -17.15 -15.60
CA GLY A 415 4.37 -16.01 -15.21
C GLY A 415 5.66 -16.37 -14.48
N LEU A 416 5.79 -17.59 -13.93
CA LEU A 416 7.00 -18.01 -13.22
C LEU A 416 7.87 -18.93 -14.10
N ASP A 417 8.85 -18.33 -14.77
CA ASP A 417 9.82 -19.06 -15.57
C ASP A 417 10.82 -19.83 -14.68
N LEU A 418 10.77 -21.16 -14.77
CA LEU A 418 11.64 -22.06 -14.02
C LEU A 418 13.07 -22.13 -14.58
N THR A 419 13.27 -21.67 -15.81
CA THR A 419 14.58 -21.70 -16.51
C THR A 419 15.35 -20.39 -16.37
N ALA A 420 14.66 -19.29 -16.07
CA ALA A 420 15.30 -18.00 -15.84
C ALA A 420 16.29 -18.08 -14.66
N PRO A 421 17.50 -17.48 -14.79
CA PRO A 421 18.46 -17.44 -13.70
C PRO A 421 17.87 -16.71 -12.48
N ALA A 422 18.42 -17.00 -11.29
CA ALA A 422 18.11 -16.21 -10.11
C ALA A 422 18.52 -14.75 -10.36
N PRO A 423 17.73 -13.76 -9.89
CA PRO A 423 18.17 -12.38 -9.94
C PRO A 423 19.48 -12.28 -9.13
N THR A 424 20.57 -11.91 -9.81
CA THR A 424 21.82 -11.61 -9.14
C THR A 424 21.59 -10.36 -8.29
N PRO A 425 21.89 -10.37 -6.98
CA PRO A 425 22.01 -9.13 -6.25
C PRO A 425 23.02 -8.27 -7.02
N SER A 426 22.65 -7.04 -7.37
CA SER A 426 23.63 -6.08 -7.89
C SER A 426 24.61 -5.80 -6.77
N ALA A 427 25.63 -6.64 -6.64
CA ALA A 427 26.79 -6.44 -5.77
C ALA A 427 27.67 -5.36 -6.40
N THR A 428 27.12 -4.15 -6.51
CA THR A 428 27.95 -2.96 -6.57
C THR A 428 27.82 -2.35 -5.18
N PRO A 429 28.83 -2.52 -4.32
CA PRO A 429 28.96 -1.66 -3.15
C PRO A 429 28.82 -0.22 -3.65
N ALA A 430 28.12 0.63 -2.91
CA ALA A 430 28.32 2.06 -3.05
C ALA A 430 29.80 2.30 -2.72
N SER A 431 30.65 2.29 -3.75
CA SER A 431 32.03 2.72 -3.63
C SER A 431 32.03 4.11 -3.00
N PRO A 432 32.99 4.43 -2.11
CA PRO A 432 33.22 5.81 -1.72
C PRO A 432 33.34 6.66 -2.98
N PRO A 433 32.93 7.94 -2.94
CA PRO A 433 32.76 8.74 -4.15
C PRO A 433 34.06 8.74 -4.93
N ALA A 434 34.08 7.97 -6.03
CA ALA A 434 34.98 8.27 -7.12
C ALA A 434 34.57 9.66 -7.58
N SER A 435 35.54 10.57 -7.64
CA SER A 435 35.37 11.91 -8.17
C SER A 435 34.49 11.86 -9.42
N PRO A 436 33.52 12.78 -9.57
CA PRO A 436 32.67 12.79 -10.75
C PRO A 436 33.59 12.74 -11.99
N PRO A 437 33.24 11.91 -13.00
CA PRO A 437 33.99 11.88 -14.24
C PRO A 437 34.12 13.31 -14.78
N PRO A 438 35.19 13.60 -15.55
CA PRO A 438 35.41 14.93 -16.10
C PRO A 438 34.15 15.46 -16.76
N ALA A 439 33.92 16.77 -16.60
CA ALA A 439 32.73 17.46 -17.07
C ALA A 439 32.38 17.04 -18.50
N PRO A 440 31.18 16.48 -18.72
CA PRO A 440 30.79 16.07 -20.07
C PRO A 440 30.67 17.30 -20.98
N PRO A 441 30.87 17.14 -22.29
CA PRO A 441 30.60 18.21 -23.25
C PRO A 441 29.13 18.62 -23.16
N THR A 442 28.90 19.88 -22.80
CA THR A 442 27.56 20.49 -22.71
C THR A 442 27.44 21.61 -23.72
N THR A 443 26.35 21.61 -24.48
CA THR A 443 25.95 22.72 -25.34
C THR A 443 24.52 23.15 -25.01
N VAL A 444 24.19 24.41 -25.24
CA VAL A 444 22.80 24.89 -25.12
C VAL A 444 22.32 25.23 -26.53
N VAL A 445 21.30 24.51 -26.99
CA VAL A 445 20.67 24.72 -28.30
C VAL A 445 19.22 25.08 -28.06
N ASP A 446 18.80 26.27 -28.51
CA ASP A 446 17.42 26.78 -28.33
C ASP A 446 16.91 26.77 -26.86
N GLY A 447 17.82 26.93 -25.90
CA GLY A 447 17.49 26.90 -24.46
C GLY A 447 17.35 25.50 -23.87
N ILE A 448 17.68 24.45 -24.63
CA ILE A 448 17.80 23.07 -24.18
C ILE A 448 19.27 22.78 -23.90
N GLU A 449 19.57 22.39 -22.66
CA GLU A 449 20.90 21.93 -22.27
C GLU A 449 21.10 20.50 -22.77
N VAL A 450 22.04 20.32 -23.69
CA VAL A 450 22.38 19.05 -24.32
C VAL A 450 23.69 18.56 -23.75
N VAL A 451 23.66 17.41 -23.09
CA VAL A 451 24.80 16.85 -22.35
C VAL A 451 25.17 15.51 -22.96
N GLN A 452 26.40 15.43 -23.46
CA GLN A 452 26.89 14.27 -24.19
C GLN A 452 27.35 13.18 -23.21
N GLY A 453 26.69 12.01 -23.26
CA GLY A 453 27.18 10.76 -22.68
C GLY A 453 27.73 9.81 -23.74
N SER A 454 28.34 8.72 -23.29
CA SER A 454 28.87 7.64 -24.14
C SER A 454 27.76 6.89 -24.89
N ALA A 455 26.71 6.47 -24.19
CA ALA A 455 25.62 5.65 -24.75
C ALA A 455 24.37 6.46 -25.14
N LEU A 456 24.19 7.67 -24.61
CA LEU A 456 23.11 8.56 -24.97
C LEU A 456 23.51 10.04 -24.86
N GLU A 457 22.74 10.89 -25.51
CA GLU A 457 22.69 12.34 -25.29
C GLU A 457 21.52 12.64 -24.35
N LEU A 458 21.77 13.32 -23.22
CA LEU A 458 20.71 13.84 -22.35
C LEU A 458 20.33 15.26 -22.78
N ARG A 459 19.04 15.57 -22.68
CA ARG A 459 18.49 16.90 -22.97
C ARG A 459 17.69 17.39 -21.77
N PHE A 460 17.97 18.60 -21.33
CA PHE A 460 17.24 19.27 -20.27
C PHE A 460 16.65 20.60 -20.73
N GLU A 461 15.33 20.72 -20.67
CA GLU A 461 14.60 21.95 -21.01
C GLU A 461 14.07 22.62 -19.74
N ALA A 462 14.83 23.58 -19.21
CA ALA A 462 14.54 24.24 -17.93
C ALA A 462 13.12 24.83 -17.86
N LYS A 463 12.64 25.41 -18.97
CA LYS A 463 11.30 26.02 -19.05
C LYS A 463 10.16 25.04 -18.77
N ARG A 464 10.36 23.74 -19.02
CA ARG A 464 9.36 22.69 -18.74
C ARG A 464 9.53 22.07 -17.37
N CYS A 465 10.62 22.34 -16.66
CA CYS A 465 10.86 21.69 -15.37
C CYS A 465 9.90 22.22 -14.31
N ILE A 466 9.10 21.32 -13.72
CA ILE A 466 8.23 21.64 -12.58
C ILE A 466 8.89 21.33 -11.23
N HIS A 467 10.21 21.10 -11.21
CA HIS A 467 10.97 20.69 -10.03
C HIS A 467 10.34 19.54 -9.23
N ALA A 468 9.80 18.53 -9.93
CA ALA A 468 9.24 17.33 -9.30
C ALA A 468 10.29 16.43 -8.61
N ARG A 469 11.58 16.79 -8.72
CA ARG A 469 12.74 16.16 -8.07
C ARG A 469 13.04 14.70 -8.44
N PHE A 470 12.24 14.03 -9.26
CA PHE A 470 12.48 12.65 -9.71
C PHE A 470 13.89 12.41 -10.29
N CYS A 471 14.46 13.38 -11.00
CA CYS A 471 15.82 13.28 -11.54
C CYS A 471 16.87 13.28 -10.42
N VAL A 472 16.90 14.31 -9.58
CA VAL A 472 17.90 14.47 -8.50
C VAL A 472 17.74 13.44 -7.38
N THR A 473 16.53 12.89 -7.15
CA THR A 473 16.32 11.82 -6.16
C THR A 473 16.51 10.44 -6.74
N GLY A 474 16.20 10.23 -8.02
CA GLY A 474 16.30 8.95 -8.71
C GLY A 474 17.71 8.65 -9.26
N ALA A 475 18.46 9.67 -9.65
CA ALA A 475 19.85 9.56 -10.09
C ALA A 475 20.73 10.71 -9.56
N PRO A 476 20.98 10.77 -8.24
CA PRO A 476 21.74 11.87 -7.60
C PRO A 476 23.20 11.96 -8.03
N ARG A 477 23.74 10.93 -8.71
CA ARG A 477 25.10 10.96 -9.31
C ARG A 477 25.09 11.49 -10.74
N VAL A 478 23.94 11.42 -11.42
CA VAL A 478 23.75 11.99 -12.76
C VAL A 478 23.30 13.43 -12.63
N PHE A 479 22.29 13.72 -11.81
CA PHE A 479 21.73 15.05 -11.61
C PHE A 479 22.16 15.58 -10.24
N LEU A 480 23.24 16.34 -10.22
CA LEU A 480 23.78 16.96 -9.01
C LEU A 480 22.93 18.17 -8.62
N ALA A 481 22.37 18.15 -7.42
CA ALA A 481 21.64 19.29 -6.88
C ALA A 481 22.60 20.33 -6.26
N ASN A 482 22.31 21.61 -6.43
CA ASN A 482 22.98 22.73 -5.74
C ASN A 482 24.50 22.84 -5.98
N VAL A 483 24.99 22.40 -7.14
CA VAL A 483 26.40 22.56 -7.52
C VAL A 483 26.62 23.81 -8.36
N GLN A 484 27.83 24.37 -8.26
CA GLN A 484 28.32 25.37 -9.22
C GLN A 484 29.07 24.63 -10.34
N GLY A 485 28.62 24.79 -11.58
CA GLY A 485 29.21 24.12 -12.75
C GLY A 485 28.37 22.94 -13.29
N PRO A 486 28.98 21.99 -14.02
CA PRO A 486 28.29 20.87 -14.66
C PRO A 486 27.51 20.03 -13.65
N TRP A 487 26.20 19.96 -13.84
CA TRP A 487 25.28 19.31 -12.90
C TRP A 487 24.65 18.04 -13.47
N ILE A 488 24.80 17.77 -14.77
CA ILE A 488 24.33 16.55 -15.43
C ILE A 488 25.54 15.70 -15.85
N HIS A 489 25.57 14.42 -15.46
CA HIS A 489 26.66 13.48 -15.71
C HIS A 489 26.09 12.15 -16.24
N PRO A 490 25.75 12.05 -17.54
CA PRO A 490 25.00 10.91 -18.09
C PRO A 490 25.68 9.55 -17.87
N ASP A 491 27.02 9.51 -17.90
CA ASP A 491 27.80 8.28 -17.76
C ASP A 491 28.00 7.82 -16.29
N ALA A 492 27.45 8.56 -15.32
CA ALA A 492 27.55 8.20 -13.90
C ALA A 492 26.59 7.06 -13.48
N MET A 493 25.80 6.53 -14.41
CA MET A 493 24.82 5.46 -14.21
C MET A 493 24.68 4.60 -15.48
N PRO A 494 24.37 3.30 -15.37
CA PRO A 494 24.03 2.49 -16.53
C PRO A 494 22.88 3.10 -17.34
N VAL A 495 23.04 3.10 -18.68
CA VAL A 495 22.17 3.81 -19.62
C VAL A 495 20.69 3.46 -19.47
N GLU A 496 20.35 2.19 -19.25
CA GLU A 496 18.96 1.74 -19.07
C GLU A 496 18.30 2.34 -17.82
N ARG A 497 19.06 2.43 -16.72
CA ARG A 497 18.55 3.06 -15.49
C ARG A 497 18.37 4.55 -15.66
N LEU A 498 19.24 5.20 -16.43
CA LEU A 498 19.10 6.61 -16.75
C LEU A 498 17.87 6.88 -17.63
N VAL A 499 17.57 5.99 -18.58
CA VAL A 499 16.34 6.04 -19.38
C VAL A 499 15.09 5.95 -18.50
N ASP A 500 15.05 5.04 -17.52
CA ASP A 500 13.94 4.95 -16.56
C ASP A 500 13.72 6.27 -15.80
N ILE A 501 14.82 6.90 -15.34
CA ILE A 501 14.77 8.19 -14.65
C ILE A 501 14.30 9.30 -15.58
N ALA A 502 14.73 9.28 -16.84
CA ALA A 502 14.25 10.21 -17.85
C ALA A 502 12.74 10.04 -18.05
N HIS A 503 12.21 8.81 -18.16
CA HIS A 503 10.78 8.49 -18.27
C HIS A 503 9.95 8.89 -17.04
N ALA A 504 10.56 8.94 -15.86
CA ALA A 504 9.90 9.40 -14.64
C ALA A 504 9.65 10.92 -14.61
N CYS A 505 10.32 11.71 -15.47
CA CYS A 505 10.12 13.16 -15.55
C CYS A 505 8.68 13.52 -16.01
N PRO A 506 7.81 14.06 -15.15
CA PRO A 506 6.39 14.22 -15.50
C PRO A 506 6.15 15.27 -16.59
N SER A 507 7.01 16.28 -16.70
CA SER A 507 6.85 17.37 -17.66
C SER A 507 7.55 17.13 -19.00
N GLY A 508 8.30 16.04 -19.11
CA GLY A 508 9.18 15.77 -20.26
C GLY A 508 10.34 16.77 -20.36
N ALA A 509 10.69 17.47 -19.27
CA ALA A 509 11.84 18.37 -19.25
C ALA A 509 13.18 17.63 -19.40
N ILE A 510 13.22 16.35 -19.03
CA ILE A 510 14.35 15.46 -19.28
C ILE A 510 13.97 14.53 -20.43
N GLN A 511 14.78 14.55 -21.49
CA GLN A 511 14.66 13.70 -22.66
C GLN A 511 16.04 13.12 -22.99
N TYR A 512 16.09 12.12 -23.87
CA TYR A 512 17.35 11.55 -24.33
C TYR A 512 17.29 11.18 -25.80
N ARG A 513 18.48 11.03 -26.40
CA ARG A 513 18.70 10.38 -27.68
C ARG A 513 19.73 9.27 -27.54
N ARG A 514 19.42 8.04 -27.92
CA ARG A 514 20.33 6.89 -27.88
C ARG A 514 21.42 7.01 -28.94
N LYS A 515 22.62 6.54 -28.61
CA LYS A 515 23.79 6.46 -29.50
C LYS A 515 24.23 5.03 -29.79
N ASP A 516 23.56 4.05 -29.19
CA ASP A 516 23.91 2.64 -29.19
C ASP A 516 22.88 1.78 -29.94
N ASP A 517 22.26 2.35 -30.97
CA ASP A 517 21.23 1.74 -31.83
C ASP A 517 19.94 1.29 -31.13
N ALA A 518 19.82 1.49 -29.82
CA ALA A 518 18.56 1.32 -29.09
C ALA A 518 17.55 2.43 -29.45
N ALA A 519 16.26 2.14 -29.28
CA ALA A 519 15.21 3.10 -29.61
C ALA A 519 15.16 4.28 -28.61
N ASP A 520 14.85 5.47 -29.14
CA ASP A 520 14.49 6.63 -28.33
C ASP A 520 13.13 6.41 -27.64
N GLU A 521 12.73 7.38 -26.81
CA GLU A 521 11.45 7.33 -26.11
C GLU A 521 10.27 7.27 -27.10
N ALA A 522 9.50 6.17 -27.02
CA ALA A 522 8.28 6.00 -27.79
C ALA A 522 7.06 6.56 -27.04
N PRO A 523 6.02 7.04 -27.76
CA PRO A 523 4.74 7.37 -27.16
C PRO A 523 4.12 6.16 -26.43
N PRO A 524 3.40 6.37 -25.31
CA PRO A 524 2.72 5.28 -24.62
C PRO A 524 1.58 4.70 -25.48
N PRO A 525 1.18 3.43 -25.24
CA PRO A 525 0.08 2.79 -25.96
C PRO A 525 -1.30 3.35 -25.59
N VAL A 526 -1.37 4.26 -24.61
CA VAL A 526 -2.59 4.96 -24.21
C VAL A 526 -2.25 6.42 -23.94
N ASN A 527 -2.99 7.32 -24.57
CA ASN A 527 -2.94 8.75 -24.29
C ASN A 527 -3.68 9.06 -22.98
N LEU A 528 -2.97 9.66 -22.02
CA LEU A 528 -3.48 9.90 -20.67
C LEU A 528 -3.39 11.38 -20.30
N LEU A 529 -4.45 11.89 -19.68
CA LEU A 529 -4.47 13.15 -18.94
C LEU A 529 -4.70 12.84 -17.45
N SER A 530 -3.69 12.99 -16.61
CA SER A 530 -3.86 12.91 -15.15
C SER A 530 -4.11 14.30 -14.56
N VAL A 531 -5.17 14.40 -13.74
CA VAL A 531 -5.55 15.63 -13.03
C VAL A 531 -4.90 15.62 -11.64
N ARG A 532 -3.84 16.40 -11.43
CA ARG A 532 -3.13 16.43 -10.14
C ARG A 532 -3.83 17.31 -9.11
N GLU A 533 -4.01 16.81 -7.89
CA GLU A 533 -4.51 17.58 -6.75
C GLU A 533 -3.75 18.90 -6.59
N ALA A 534 -4.49 20.01 -6.47
CA ALA A 534 -3.92 21.37 -6.37
C ALA A 534 -2.87 21.73 -7.45
N GLY A 535 -2.78 20.96 -8.54
CA GLY A 535 -1.64 21.00 -9.44
C GLY A 535 -2.01 21.02 -10.93
N PRO A 536 -1.03 20.82 -11.83
CA PRO A 536 -1.22 20.89 -13.26
C PRO A 536 -1.93 19.65 -13.83
N TYR A 537 -2.31 19.74 -15.10
CA TYR A 537 -2.60 18.56 -15.91
C TYR A 537 -1.29 17.89 -16.31
N ALA A 538 -1.18 16.56 -16.18
CA ALA A 538 -0.05 15.80 -16.69
C ALA A 538 -0.49 14.94 -17.88
N LEU A 539 -0.02 15.28 -19.08
CA LEU A 539 -0.30 14.55 -20.30
C LEU A 539 0.80 13.54 -20.61
N ARG A 540 0.40 12.38 -21.12
CA ARG A 540 1.26 11.37 -21.75
C ARG A 540 0.64 10.94 -23.08
N GLY A 541 1.40 10.90 -24.16
CA GLY A 541 0.91 10.58 -25.50
C GLY A 541 1.82 11.13 -26.59
N ALA A 542 1.48 10.98 -27.86
CA ALA A 542 2.23 11.66 -28.93
C ALA A 542 1.76 13.13 -29.04
N LEU A 543 2.40 14.04 -28.30
CA LEU A 543 1.88 15.38 -28.06
C LEU A 543 2.36 16.40 -29.11
N THR A 544 1.42 17.19 -29.62
CA THR A 544 1.72 18.42 -30.37
C THR A 544 1.10 19.64 -29.69
N LEU A 545 1.78 20.77 -29.76
CA LEU A 545 1.31 22.06 -29.28
C LEU A 545 1.39 23.07 -30.43
N ARG A 546 0.25 23.67 -30.82
CA ARG A 546 0.18 24.57 -31.99
C ARG A 546 0.79 23.93 -33.25
N GLY A 547 0.50 22.64 -33.45
CA GLY A 547 1.02 21.82 -34.55
C GLY A 547 2.48 21.35 -34.41
N GLN A 548 3.24 21.83 -33.42
CA GLN A 548 4.65 21.45 -33.22
C GLN A 548 4.77 20.28 -32.23
N PRO A 549 5.56 19.23 -32.52
CA PRO A 549 5.83 18.15 -31.56
C PRO A 549 6.52 18.67 -30.30
N ILE A 550 6.03 18.26 -29.13
CA ILE A 550 6.63 18.62 -27.83
C ILE A 550 7.13 17.40 -27.03
N GLY A 551 7.15 16.23 -27.66
CA GLY A 551 7.56 14.96 -27.05
C GLY A 551 6.37 14.17 -26.51
N THR A 552 6.66 13.24 -25.60
CA THR A 552 5.70 12.24 -25.12
C THR A 552 4.95 12.64 -23.86
N ARG A 553 5.42 13.67 -23.16
CA ARG A 553 4.99 14.06 -21.81
C ARG A 553 4.99 15.57 -21.65
N ALA A 554 3.96 16.13 -21.02
CA ALA A 554 3.90 17.57 -20.73
C ALA A 554 3.04 17.85 -19.49
N THR A 555 3.40 18.89 -18.74
CA THR A 555 2.56 19.41 -17.65
C THR A 555 1.99 20.77 -18.01
N LEU A 556 0.67 20.87 -18.08
CA LEU A 556 -0.03 22.09 -18.49
C LEU A 556 -0.68 22.81 -17.31
N CYS A 557 -0.67 24.14 -17.35
CA CYS A 557 -1.20 25.00 -16.29
C CYS A 557 -2.71 24.81 -16.16
N ARG A 558 -3.15 24.52 -14.93
CA ARG A 558 -4.56 24.42 -14.52
C ARG A 558 -5.03 25.59 -13.66
N CYS A 559 -4.09 26.30 -13.02
CA CYS A 559 -4.38 27.32 -12.01
C CYS A 559 -4.53 28.75 -12.55
N GLY A 560 -4.15 29.01 -13.81
CA GLY A 560 -4.15 30.33 -14.41
C GLY A 560 -2.96 31.24 -14.03
N ALA A 561 -2.13 30.87 -13.05
CA ALA A 561 -1.05 31.72 -12.56
C ALA A 561 0.33 31.50 -13.22
N SER A 562 0.51 30.43 -14.02
CA SER A 562 1.81 30.14 -14.64
C SER A 562 2.32 31.32 -15.48
N LYS A 563 3.61 31.64 -15.37
CA LYS A 563 4.30 32.63 -16.20
C LYS A 563 4.82 32.01 -17.51
N ASN A 564 4.75 30.68 -17.64
CA ASN A 564 5.17 29.92 -18.82
C ASN A 564 4.01 29.18 -19.50
N LYS A 565 2.83 29.80 -19.58
CA LYS A 565 1.64 29.16 -20.19
C LYS A 565 1.92 28.78 -21.66
N PRO A 566 1.38 27.65 -22.13
CA PRO A 566 0.43 26.76 -21.47
C PRO A 566 1.06 25.78 -20.47
N PHE A 567 2.39 25.76 -20.32
CA PHE A 567 3.06 24.88 -19.38
C PHE A 567 2.87 25.33 -17.93
N CYS A 568 3.00 24.37 -17.02
CA CYS A 568 3.11 24.66 -15.60
C CYS A 568 4.56 24.99 -15.25
N ASP A 569 4.76 26.05 -14.46
CA ASP A 569 6.06 26.47 -13.91
C ASP A 569 6.13 26.36 -12.37
N GLY A 570 5.05 25.89 -11.74
CA GLY A 570 4.96 25.76 -10.28
C GLY A 570 4.22 26.89 -9.57
N SER A 571 3.83 27.99 -10.24
CA SER A 571 3.16 29.13 -9.60
C SER A 571 1.84 28.80 -8.88
N HIS A 572 1.28 27.60 -9.08
CA HIS A 572 0.14 27.11 -8.32
C HIS A 572 0.44 26.94 -6.82
N HIS A 573 1.70 26.74 -6.43
CA HIS A 573 2.13 26.75 -5.04
C HIS A 573 2.05 28.15 -4.42
N ASP A 574 2.55 29.16 -5.15
CA ASP A 574 2.61 30.55 -4.69
C ASP A 574 1.22 31.16 -4.47
N ILE A 575 0.24 30.75 -5.27
CA ILE A 575 -1.15 31.22 -5.16
C ILE A 575 -2.06 30.29 -4.35
N HIS A 576 -1.49 29.25 -3.71
CA HIS A 576 -2.23 28.24 -2.95
C HIS A 576 -3.44 27.69 -3.73
N PHE A 577 -3.24 27.32 -4.99
CA PHE A 577 -4.31 26.89 -5.87
C PHE A 577 -5.04 25.66 -5.30
N ALA A 578 -6.31 25.83 -4.95
CA ALA A 578 -7.15 24.75 -4.43
C ALA A 578 -8.07 24.22 -5.54
N ALA A 579 -7.83 22.98 -5.98
CA ALA A 579 -8.73 22.27 -6.89
C ALA A 579 -8.50 20.77 -6.81
N THR A 580 -9.59 20.02 -6.61
CA THR A 580 -9.57 18.56 -6.55
C THR A 580 -8.86 17.94 -7.76
N GLY A 581 -8.02 16.96 -7.48
CA GLY A 581 -7.46 15.98 -8.41
C GLY A 581 -8.39 14.79 -8.61
N GLU A 582 -9.54 14.75 -7.93
CA GLU A 582 -10.52 13.67 -7.96
C GLU A 582 -11.87 14.08 -8.59
N PRO A 583 -11.93 14.42 -9.90
CA PRO A 583 -13.22 14.66 -10.56
C PRO A 583 -14.09 13.41 -10.60
N GLU A 584 -15.40 13.55 -10.50
CA GLU A 584 -16.35 12.41 -10.55
C GLU A 584 -16.23 11.62 -11.86
N THR A 585 -16.46 10.30 -11.79
CA THR A 585 -16.52 9.46 -12.99
C THR A 585 -17.75 9.82 -13.80
N GLY A 586 -17.60 10.00 -15.12
CA GLY A 586 -18.69 10.44 -15.99
C GLY A 586 -19.10 11.90 -15.77
N LEU A 587 -18.23 12.74 -15.18
CA LEU A 587 -18.47 14.16 -15.00
C LEU A 587 -18.99 14.81 -16.31
N LEU A 588 -20.03 15.64 -16.19
CA LEU A 588 -20.78 16.24 -17.33
C LEU A 588 -21.47 15.23 -18.26
N GLY A 589 -21.72 14.00 -17.79
CA GLY A 589 -22.30 12.93 -18.61
C GLY A 589 -21.33 12.42 -19.69
N LEU A 590 -20.03 12.66 -19.52
CA LEU A 590 -19.02 12.26 -20.50
C LEU A 590 -18.84 10.73 -20.54
N PRO A 591 -18.58 10.17 -21.72
CA PRO A 591 -18.51 8.73 -21.89
C PRO A 591 -17.34 8.12 -21.12
N THR A 592 -17.59 6.91 -20.61
CA THR A 592 -16.61 6.09 -19.89
C THR A 592 -16.30 4.80 -20.63
N ASP A 593 -17.03 4.49 -21.70
CA ASP A 593 -16.85 3.31 -22.51
C ASP A 593 -15.48 3.30 -23.20
N MET A 594 -14.97 2.09 -23.45
CA MET A 594 -13.65 1.92 -24.05
C MET A 594 -13.70 2.27 -25.54
N PRO A 595 -12.94 3.27 -26.04
CA PRO A 595 -12.90 3.59 -27.45
C PRO A 595 -12.06 2.56 -28.22
N ALA A 596 -12.34 2.41 -29.52
CA ALA A 596 -11.60 1.51 -30.40
C ALA A 596 -10.13 1.93 -30.60
N VAL A 597 -9.84 3.23 -30.51
CA VAL A 597 -8.49 3.80 -30.63
C VAL A 597 -8.16 4.54 -29.33
N ARG A 598 -6.99 4.26 -28.76
CA ARG A 598 -6.55 4.78 -27.44
C ARG A 598 -5.18 5.46 -27.48
N ASP A 599 -4.45 5.24 -28.56
CA ASP A 599 -3.15 5.83 -28.89
C ASP A 599 -3.30 6.87 -30.01
N GLY A 600 -2.17 7.31 -30.57
CA GLY A 600 -2.13 8.31 -31.63
C GLY A 600 -1.84 9.73 -31.14
N ARG A 601 -1.94 10.70 -32.04
CA ARG A 601 -1.57 12.10 -31.79
C ARG A 601 -2.58 12.79 -30.85
N VAL A 602 -2.07 13.53 -29.88
CA VAL A 602 -2.85 14.45 -29.03
C VAL A 602 -2.43 15.88 -29.36
N GLU A 603 -3.34 16.63 -29.97
CA GLU A 603 -3.12 18.02 -30.36
C GLU A 603 -3.62 18.96 -29.28
N ILE A 604 -2.77 19.88 -28.85
CA ILE A 604 -3.06 20.88 -27.82
C ILE A 604 -3.03 22.26 -28.50
N GLU A 605 -4.16 22.96 -28.44
CA GLU A 605 -4.34 24.29 -28.98
C GLU A 605 -4.81 25.23 -27.86
N PRO A 606 -3.93 26.04 -27.25
CA PRO A 606 -4.35 27.04 -26.28
C PRO A 606 -5.17 28.13 -26.97
N GLU A 607 -6.41 28.33 -26.54
CA GLU A 607 -7.25 29.42 -27.05
C GLU A 607 -6.84 30.75 -26.38
N PRO A 608 -6.71 31.86 -27.13
CA PRO A 608 -6.42 33.17 -26.55
C PRO A 608 -7.39 33.52 -25.43
N ASN A 609 -6.86 33.86 -24.26
CA ASN A 609 -7.61 34.16 -23.03
C ASN A 609 -8.61 33.07 -22.62
N GLY A 610 -8.41 31.84 -23.11
CA GLY A 610 -9.38 30.76 -23.04
C GLY A 610 -8.82 29.43 -22.56
N PRO A 611 -9.60 28.34 -22.73
CA PRO A 611 -9.21 26.98 -22.34
C PRO A 611 -8.08 26.40 -23.20
N LEU A 612 -7.58 25.24 -22.79
CA LEU A 612 -6.76 24.39 -23.64
C LEU A 612 -7.70 23.49 -24.45
N GLN A 613 -7.75 23.67 -25.76
CA GLN A 613 -8.43 22.73 -26.62
C GLN A 613 -7.49 21.53 -26.87
N VAL A 614 -7.95 20.33 -26.51
CA VAL A 614 -7.22 19.08 -26.70
C VAL A 614 -8.01 18.21 -27.67
N ARG A 615 -7.35 17.69 -28.70
CA ARG A 615 -7.96 16.82 -29.74
C ARG A 615 -7.14 15.54 -29.90
N GLY A 616 -7.83 14.43 -30.14
CA GLY A 616 -7.24 13.09 -30.23
C GLY A 616 -7.77 12.16 -29.14
N PRO A 617 -7.55 10.85 -29.27
CA PRO A 617 -7.94 9.89 -28.24
C PRO A 617 -7.28 10.24 -26.90
N LEU A 618 -8.08 10.40 -25.84
CA LEU A 618 -7.59 10.81 -24.54
C LEU A 618 -8.39 10.16 -23.42
N GLU A 619 -7.72 9.49 -22.50
CA GLU A 619 -8.33 9.06 -21.24
C GLU A 619 -7.97 10.04 -20.13
N VAL A 620 -9.00 10.62 -19.51
CA VAL A 620 -8.84 11.49 -18.34
C VAL A 620 -8.92 10.62 -17.09
N ILE A 621 -7.91 10.73 -16.24
CA ILE A 621 -7.82 10.03 -14.97
C ILE A 621 -7.64 11.03 -13.83
N SER A 622 -8.11 10.66 -12.65
CA SER A 622 -7.88 11.41 -11.42
C SER A 622 -6.41 11.36 -10.98
N GLY A 623 -6.08 12.06 -9.90
CA GLY A 623 -4.76 12.06 -9.28
C GLY A 623 -4.36 10.68 -8.76
N THR A 624 -5.33 9.88 -8.30
CA THR A 624 -5.14 8.48 -7.88
C THR A 624 -5.18 7.47 -9.02
N GLY A 625 -5.47 7.91 -10.25
CA GLY A 625 -5.53 7.05 -11.44
C GLY A 625 -6.90 6.44 -11.73
N ARG A 626 -7.95 6.79 -10.96
CA ARG A 626 -9.32 6.41 -11.28
C ARG A 626 -9.74 7.04 -12.61
N MET A 627 -10.40 6.25 -13.46
CA MET A 627 -10.94 6.74 -14.74
C MET A 627 -12.06 7.77 -14.51
N VAL A 628 -11.92 8.94 -15.12
CA VAL A 628 -12.89 10.04 -15.10
C VAL A 628 -13.78 9.96 -16.35
N CYS A 629 -13.18 10.01 -17.53
CA CYS A 629 -13.89 9.88 -18.81
C CYS A 629 -12.90 9.55 -19.95
N ARG A 630 -13.44 9.16 -21.12
CA ARG A 630 -12.67 8.88 -22.34
C ARG A 630 -13.23 9.70 -23.48
N VAL A 631 -12.43 10.56 -24.10
CA VAL A 631 -12.91 11.55 -25.06
C VAL A 631 -11.97 11.65 -26.27
N GLY A 632 -12.53 12.01 -27.42
CA GLY A 632 -11.75 12.37 -28.62
C GLY A 632 -11.40 13.86 -28.71
N GLN A 633 -12.00 14.68 -27.85
CA GLN A 633 -11.71 16.09 -27.70
C GLN A 633 -12.14 16.59 -26.32
N ALA A 634 -11.43 17.57 -25.78
CA ALA A 634 -11.76 18.24 -24.52
C ALA A 634 -11.40 19.72 -24.57
N ARG A 635 -12.11 20.54 -23.79
CA ARG A 635 -11.70 21.92 -23.47
C ARG A 635 -11.35 21.97 -21.99
N LEU A 636 -10.06 21.98 -21.66
CA LEU A 636 -9.58 21.95 -20.28
C LEU A 636 -9.50 23.36 -19.69
N CYS A 637 -9.92 23.51 -18.44
CA CYS A 637 -9.84 24.77 -17.73
C CYS A 637 -8.37 25.18 -17.55
N ARG A 638 -8.00 26.33 -18.12
CA ARG A 638 -6.65 26.92 -17.99
C ARG A 638 -6.58 28.01 -16.92
N CYS A 639 -7.72 28.63 -16.57
CA CYS A 639 -7.79 29.82 -15.73
C CYS A 639 -7.92 29.54 -14.22
N GLY A 640 -8.07 28.29 -13.79
CA GLY A 640 -8.32 27.93 -12.38
C GLY A 640 -9.71 28.27 -11.85
N GLY A 641 -10.55 28.98 -12.61
CA GLY A 641 -11.86 29.49 -12.13
C GLY A 641 -13.07 28.60 -12.40
N SER A 642 -12.96 27.54 -13.21
CA SER A 642 -14.13 26.74 -13.60
C SER A 642 -14.76 25.99 -12.42
N GLN A 643 -16.08 25.85 -12.39
CA GLN A 643 -16.79 25.01 -11.42
C GLN A 643 -16.87 23.54 -11.84
N THR A 644 -16.64 23.25 -13.13
CA THR A 644 -16.71 21.89 -13.72
C THR A 644 -15.32 21.35 -14.08
N LYS A 645 -14.30 21.74 -13.31
CA LYS A 645 -12.92 21.26 -13.50
C LYS A 645 -12.90 19.72 -13.57
N PRO A 646 -12.11 19.12 -14.48
CA PRO A 646 -11.03 19.73 -15.26
C PRO A 646 -11.50 20.48 -16.52
N PHE A 647 -12.79 20.49 -16.83
CA PHE A 647 -13.33 21.10 -18.04
C PHE A 647 -13.59 22.59 -17.87
N CYS A 648 -13.74 23.29 -18.99
CA CYS A 648 -14.05 24.72 -19.02
C CYS A 648 -15.57 24.96 -19.08
N ASP A 649 -16.06 25.89 -18.26
CA ASP A 649 -17.46 26.36 -18.20
C ASP A 649 -17.61 27.84 -18.60
N GLY A 650 -16.60 28.40 -19.27
CA GLY A 650 -16.56 29.82 -19.64
C GLY A 650 -16.13 30.77 -18.51
N SER A 651 -15.75 30.29 -17.32
CA SER A 651 -15.33 31.16 -16.21
C SER A 651 -14.14 32.06 -16.53
N HIS A 652 -13.31 31.70 -17.52
CA HIS A 652 -12.18 32.51 -17.98
C HIS A 652 -12.58 33.91 -18.47
N ALA A 653 -13.76 34.04 -19.11
CA ALA A 653 -14.26 35.33 -19.58
C ALA A 653 -14.72 36.21 -18.41
N ARG A 654 -15.29 35.60 -17.36
CA ARG A 654 -15.82 36.31 -16.19
C ARG A 654 -14.72 36.74 -15.22
N ASN A 655 -13.67 35.94 -15.08
CA ASN A 655 -12.57 36.23 -14.15
C ASN A 655 -11.42 37.02 -14.79
N GLY A 656 -11.60 37.52 -16.02
CA GLY A 656 -10.61 38.33 -16.72
C GLY A 656 -9.31 37.59 -17.02
N PHE A 657 -9.37 36.27 -17.23
CA PHE A 657 -8.18 35.46 -17.49
C PHE A 657 -7.46 35.93 -18.76
N SER A 658 -6.18 36.25 -18.63
CA SER A 658 -5.32 36.69 -19.74
C SER A 658 -4.18 35.70 -19.95
N ALA A 659 -4.07 35.20 -21.18
CA ALA A 659 -3.00 34.32 -21.62
C ALA A 659 -3.02 34.16 -23.15
N ASP A 660 -1.84 34.16 -23.75
CA ASP A 660 -1.66 33.93 -25.20
C ASP A 660 -2.14 32.55 -25.67
#